data_AF-A0A919PQ67-F1
#
_entry.id   AF-A0A919PQ67-F1
#
_cell.length_a   1.000
_cell.length_b   1.000
_cell.length_c   1.000
_cell.angle_alpha   90.00
_cell.angle_beta   90.00
_cell.angle_gamma   90.00
#
_symmetry.space_group_name_H-M   'P 1'
#
loop_
_entity.id
_entity.type
_entity.pdbx_description
1 polymer ?
#
loop_
_entity_poly.entity_id
_entity_poly.type
_entity_poly.pdbx_seq_one_letter_code
_entity_poly.pdbx_strand_id
1 'polypeptide(L)'
;MNRTLAVVLALALTLTPSATAHAAAPTTTATYTADLGTVFTNPERGFHNRYEIVDDPAVNDYASNTIPGFNPDMLDRTFARARTNGNTLIHSYLHLDKYQTSDLPPALLTNLGTGLAAIRTQGMKIVLRVAYVWDGYSAVTEPQMERHIDQLAPVLAANADVILHLEAGFFGAWGEWHSSPYTASSEESQAPVRYRLVKKLLSSTPASMPVLIRYPIFNYEFAQRTTPPAGCPLPDNCLMTTQDKDRLGFHDDCFLADTADMGTYDQNSWLGWFDVSVKKQWVYDMATTTGGNTMIGGETCNASGANDAAGVNAQYELSHQHWTEINEDYAPVNTDIWKAAHLAASGNDPAETLFTRIERKLGYRLRLQDATYTTQAVAGSAFTFAAHLSNDGYAGIIKPRPVFLVFDNGASRYNVPLTGLDPRTWRPGAVTVPTQTVTLPAMTAGTYKLALWLPDQATGLRGNPAYSVRLANTGTWDAAKGYNVLTNAITVGSCTSDCVPPSAPTLTAGAVTATSVSLSWTGATDNVGVTGYQVRRDGVVVGTVTGTTFTDSGVPAGSHAYTVTARDAAGNESTASNTVTVGVGCTDCAAPSTPSGLAVTGTTTTSISLSWTAATDNVGVTGYQVFRNGTQVASPTGTSYTDSGLASGSYSYTVKARDAAGNVSAASAPLTATTATPPPVGLVLDDFDGTPAYPSAAKNDLGRWTGGNCFGNGGGNGAVSGGALALQYSNCGWFGSDVGTDVSAYTYLVVRVKGAAGGEQSHFNLSLGGTSKVFADYTLDGGGHPVLTTAYQDIRIPLVANGISRTSPAQLAMGFWYGGTGAITIDSISFQ
;
A
#
# COMPACT_ATOMS: atom_id res chain seq x y z
N MET A 1 -32.79 -42.66 82.06
CA MET A 1 -32.46 -43.28 80.75
C MET A 1 -32.76 -42.25 79.67
N ASN A 2 -31.73 -41.51 79.23
CA ASN A 2 -31.82 -40.56 78.11
C ASN A 2 -31.67 -41.32 76.79
N ARG A 3 -32.61 -41.15 75.85
CA ARG A 3 -32.43 -41.56 74.46
C ARG A 3 -32.62 -40.37 73.53
N THR A 4 -31.51 -40.05 72.89
CA THR A 4 -31.23 -39.02 71.90
C THR A 4 -32.00 -39.30 70.60
N LEU A 5 -32.68 -38.28 70.05
CA LEU A 5 -33.26 -38.32 68.71
C LEU A 5 -32.26 -37.66 67.74
N ALA A 6 -31.69 -38.44 66.81
CA ALA A 6 -30.82 -37.93 65.76
C ALA A 6 -31.65 -37.62 64.51
N VAL A 7 -31.64 -36.35 64.09
CA VAL A 7 -32.16 -35.89 62.80
C VAL A 7 -31.06 -36.10 61.76
N VAL A 8 -31.32 -36.97 60.78
CA VAL A 8 -30.44 -37.14 59.60
C VAL A 8 -30.93 -36.21 58.50
N LEU A 9 -30.16 -35.16 58.22
CA LEU A 9 -30.36 -34.26 57.10
C LEU A 9 -29.66 -34.87 55.87
N ALA A 10 -30.42 -35.41 54.92
CA ALA A 10 -29.88 -35.89 53.65
C ALA A 10 -29.65 -34.69 52.72
N LEU A 11 -28.39 -34.26 52.59
CA LEU A 11 -27.96 -33.26 51.62
C LEU A 11 -27.89 -33.94 50.23
N ALA A 12 -28.93 -33.77 49.42
CA ALA A 12 -28.88 -34.15 48.01
C ALA A 12 -28.00 -33.15 47.25
N LEU A 13 -26.74 -33.51 47.04
CA LEU A 13 -25.81 -32.76 46.19
C LEU A 13 -26.21 -32.98 44.73
N THR A 14 -27.05 -32.11 44.18
CA THR A 14 -27.30 -32.06 42.73
C THR A 14 -26.06 -31.48 42.06
N LEU A 15 -25.21 -32.36 41.52
CA LEU A 15 -24.20 -32.00 40.53
C LEU A 15 -24.94 -31.59 39.25
N THR A 16 -25.21 -30.29 39.10
CA THR A 16 -25.49 -29.71 37.78
C THR A 16 -24.21 -29.83 36.95
N PRO A 17 -24.23 -30.48 35.76
CA PRO A 17 -23.11 -30.34 34.85
C PRO A 17 -23.07 -28.87 34.45
N SER A 18 -22.06 -28.15 34.92
CA SER A 18 -21.74 -26.82 34.40
C SER A 18 -21.57 -26.98 32.89
N ALA A 19 -22.33 -26.23 32.10
CA ALA A 19 -22.04 -26.03 30.70
C ALA A 19 -20.61 -25.49 30.63
N THR A 20 -19.66 -26.37 30.30
CA THR A 20 -18.32 -25.93 29.93
C THR A 20 -18.53 -25.10 28.68
N ALA A 21 -18.44 -23.77 28.81
CA ALA A 21 -18.08 -22.93 27.68
C ALA A 21 -16.93 -23.63 26.98
N HIS A 22 -17.08 -23.98 25.71
CA HIS A 22 -15.98 -24.54 24.93
C HIS A 22 -14.80 -23.59 25.12
N ALA A 23 -13.78 -24.05 25.85
CA ALA A 23 -12.57 -23.28 26.07
C ALA A 23 -12.08 -22.83 24.70
N ALA A 24 -11.67 -21.57 24.57
CA ALA A 24 -11.08 -21.07 23.34
C ALA A 24 -10.02 -22.08 22.87
N ALA A 25 -10.17 -22.55 21.63
CA ALA A 25 -9.32 -23.59 21.09
C ALA A 25 -7.84 -23.18 21.28
N PRO A 26 -6.99 -24.04 21.84
CA PRO A 26 -5.65 -23.64 22.28
C PRO A 26 -4.84 -23.08 21.12
N THR A 27 -4.35 -21.85 21.26
CA THR A 27 -3.46 -21.20 20.29
C THR A 27 -2.01 -21.33 20.72
N THR A 28 -1.10 -21.33 19.75
CA THR A 28 0.34 -21.23 19.98
C THR A 28 0.95 -20.20 19.06
N THR A 29 2.06 -19.59 19.47
CA THR A 29 2.88 -18.71 18.63
C THR A 29 4.19 -19.41 18.33
N ALA A 30 4.48 -19.59 17.05
CA ALA A 30 5.74 -20.15 16.57
C ALA A 30 6.58 -19.04 15.91
N THR A 31 7.88 -19.06 16.16
CA THR A 31 8.86 -18.20 15.49
C THR A 31 9.57 -18.97 14.37
N TYR A 32 9.97 -18.27 13.31
CA TYR A 32 10.54 -18.89 12.12
C TYR A 32 11.95 -18.38 11.85
N THR A 33 12.87 -19.31 11.56
CA THR A 33 14.25 -18.96 11.24
C THR A 33 14.33 -18.34 9.85
N ALA A 34 15.01 -17.19 9.77
CA ALA A 34 15.26 -16.47 8.52
C ALA A 34 16.24 -17.23 7.61
N ASP A 35 15.98 -17.19 6.30
CA ASP A 35 16.95 -17.51 5.26
C ASP A 35 17.46 -16.18 4.66
N LEU A 36 18.58 -15.67 5.18
CA LEU A 36 19.10 -14.35 4.81
C LEU A 36 19.92 -14.38 3.51
N GLY A 37 20.52 -15.52 3.17
CA GLY A 37 21.55 -15.60 2.13
C GLY A 37 21.15 -16.31 0.84
N THR A 38 20.08 -17.10 0.82
CA THR A 38 19.72 -17.82 -0.41
C THR A 38 19.05 -16.88 -1.40
N VAL A 39 19.61 -16.83 -2.61
CA VAL A 39 18.92 -16.34 -3.81
C VAL A 39 17.99 -17.46 -4.28
N PHE A 40 16.70 -17.17 -4.32
CA PHE A 40 15.70 -18.08 -4.85
C PHE A 40 14.70 -17.33 -5.71
N THR A 41 14.10 -18.07 -6.64
CA THR A 41 13.15 -17.52 -7.59
C THR A 41 11.78 -17.31 -6.94
N ASN A 42 11.13 -16.24 -7.35
CA ASN A 42 9.76 -15.91 -7.01
C ASN A 42 9.14 -15.26 -8.27
N PRO A 43 7.86 -15.49 -8.56
CA PRO A 43 7.23 -14.92 -9.75
C PRO A 43 7.16 -13.39 -9.67
N GLU A 44 7.03 -12.72 -10.83
CA GLU A 44 6.68 -11.29 -10.92
C GLU A 44 7.73 -10.32 -10.34
N ARG A 45 9.00 -10.75 -10.24
CA ARG A 45 10.12 -9.93 -9.77
C ARG A 45 11.45 -10.40 -10.33
N GLY A 46 12.46 -9.55 -10.22
CA GLY A 46 13.86 -9.91 -10.49
C GLY A 46 14.32 -9.52 -11.88
N PHE A 47 15.49 -10.03 -12.27
CA PHE A 47 16.04 -9.77 -13.60
C PHE A 47 15.25 -10.49 -14.69
N HIS A 48 15.37 -9.98 -15.91
CA HIS A 48 14.81 -10.62 -17.09
C HIS A 48 15.69 -10.45 -18.32
N ASN A 49 15.48 -11.33 -19.29
CA ASN A 49 16.17 -11.31 -20.57
C ASN A 49 15.20 -11.01 -21.71
N ARG A 50 15.71 -10.43 -22.79
CA ARG A 50 14.98 -10.19 -24.04
C ARG A 50 14.89 -11.48 -24.87
N TYR A 51 13.66 -11.76 -25.29
CA TYR A 51 13.30 -12.75 -26.30
C TYR A 51 12.40 -12.11 -27.35
N GLU A 52 12.16 -12.83 -28.45
CA GLU A 52 11.25 -12.44 -29.51
C GLU A 52 10.16 -13.51 -29.63
N ILE A 53 9.00 -13.28 -29.01
CA ILE A 53 7.99 -14.34 -28.86
C ILE A 53 7.09 -14.53 -30.10
N VAL A 54 7.20 -13.62 -31.07
CA VAL A 54 6.53 -13.67 -32.37
C VAL A 54 7.53 -14.10 -33.42
N ASP A 55 7.60 -15.41 -33.68
CA ASP A 55 8.46 -15.97 -34.74
C ASP A 55 7.72 -15.93 -36.09
N ASP A 56 7.59 -14.75 -36.67
CA ASP A 56 6.95 -14.56 -37.97
C ASP A 56 7.92 -13.83 -38.92
N PRO A 57 8.55 -14.53 -39.88
CA PRO A 57 9.46 -13.92 -40.85
C PRO A 57 8.80 -12.83 -41.72
N ALA A 58 7.48 -12.86 -41.87
CA ALA A 58 6.75 -11.82 -42.58
C ALA A 58 6.65 -10.53 -41.76
N VAL A 59 6.69 -10.62 -40.43
CA VAL A 59 6.69 -9.50 -39.48
C VAL A 59 8.13 -9.08 -39.19
N ASN A 60 8.94 -10.01 -38.68
CA ASN A 60 10.30 -9.80 -38.23
C ASN A 60 11.28 -10.34 -39.28
N ASP A 61 11.91 -9.44 -40.04
CA ASP A 61 12.98 -9.85 -40.96
C ASP A 61 14.27 -10.14 -40.18
N TYR A 62 14.35 -11.34 -39.63
CA TYR A 62 15.54 -11.82 -38.90
C TYR A 62 16.75 -12.06 -39.82
N ALA A 63 16.55 -12.11 -41.14
CA ALA A 63 17.58 -12.45 -42.12
C ALA A 63 18.44 -11.24 -42.54
N SER A 64 17.98 -10.01 -42.30
CA SER A 64 18.67 -8.77 -42.72
C SER A 64 19.33 -7.99 -41.58
N ASN A 65 19.42 -8.54 -40.36
CA ASN A 65 19.94 -7.86 -39.16
C ASN A 65 19.22 -6.53 -38.84
N THR A 66 17.98 -6.33 -39.31
CA THR A 66 17.20 -5.09 -39.06
C THR A 66 16.74 -4.94 -37.62
N ILE A 67 16.92 -5.97 -36.78
CA ILE A 67 16.74 -5.89 -35.33
C ILE A 67 18.15 -5.92 -34.70
N PRO A 68 18.73 -4.76 -34.35
CA PRO A 68 20.00 -4.68 -33.65
C PRO A 68 20.06 -5.57 -32.40
N GLY A 69 21.15 -6.31 -32.28
CA GLY A 69 21.37 -7.25 -31.18
C GLY A 69 20.60 -8.58 -31.30
N PHE A 70 19.89 -8.85 -32.40
CA PHE A 70 19.20 -10.11 -32.60
C PHE A 70 20.17 -11.31 -32.60
N ASN A 71 19.79 -12.35 -31.85
CA ASN A 71 20.42 -13.67 -31.83
C ASN A 71 19.31 -14.72 -32.00
N PRO A 72 19.47 -15.75 -32.87
CA PRO A 72 18.51 -16.85 -32.99
C PRO A 72 18.06 -17.49 -31.67
N ASP A 73 18.91 -17.51 -30.64
CA ASP A 73 18.56 -18.00 -29.29
C ASP A 73 17.41 -17.21 -28.65
N MET A 74 17.14 -15.98 -29.10
CA MET A 74 16.00 -15.16 -28.65
C MET A 74 14.65 -15.72 -29.11
N LEU A 75 14.62 -16.69 -30.04
CA LEU A 75 13.41 -17.41 -30.45
C LEU A 75 13.20 -18.71 -29.65
N ASP A 76 14.10 -19.06 -28.73
CA ASP A 76 13.97 -20.26 -27.89
C ASP A 76 12.75 -20.16 -26.96
N ARG A 77 11.69 -20.89 -27.31
CA ARG A 77 10.45 -20.97 -26.52
C ARG A 77 10.56 -21.83 -25.26
N THR A 78 11.71 -22.45 -25.02
CA THR A 78 12.03 -23.06 -23.72
C THR A 78 12.63 -22.05 -22.75
N PHE A 79 13.06 -20.88 -23.22
CA PHE A 79 13.67 -19.81 -22.41
C PHE A 79 14.84 -20.33 -21.56
N ALA A 80 15.68 -21.20 -22.14
CA ALA A 80 16.74 -21.89 -21.41
C ALA A 80 17.71 -20.90 -20.76
N ARG A 81 18.13 -19.84 -21.48
CA ARG A 81 19.04 -18.81 -20.96
C ARG A 81 18.47 -18.14 -19.71
N ALA A 82 17.20 -17.74 -19.75
CA ALA A 82 16.57 -17.06 -18.62
C ALA A 82 16.49 -17.96 -17.40
N ARG A 83 16.13 -19.24 -17.59
CA ARG A 83 16.08 -20.20 -16.48
C ARG A 83 17.44 -20.53 -15.89
N THR A 84 18.48 -20.62 -16.72
CA THR A 84 19.86 -20.79 -16.25
C THR A 84 20.31 -19.60 -15.40
N ASN A 85 19.87 -18.40 -15.74
CA ASN A 85 20.12 -17.18 -14.96
C ASN A 85 19.24 -17.05 -13.70
N GLY A 86 18.31 -17.99 -13.46
CA GLY A 86 17.37 -17.90 -12.33
C GLY A 86 16.22 -16.90 -12.54
N ASN A 87 16.02 -16.41 -13.78
CA ASN A 87 14.97 -15.45 -14.08
C ASN A 87 13.61 -16.14 -14.19
N THR A 88 12.57 -15.48 -13.68
CA THR A 88 11.16 -15.89 -13.85
C THR A 88 10.41 -15.01 -14.84
N LEU A 89 11.10 -13.98 -15.33
CA LEU A 89 10.60 -12.95 -16.22
C LEU A 89 11.37 -12.98 -17.54
N ILE A 90 10.69 -12.61 -18.61
CA ILE A 90 11.30 -12.25 -19.89
C ILE A 90 10.71 -10.94 -20.38
N HIS A 91 11.37 -10.29 -21.33
CA HIS A 91 10.86 -9.16 -22.07
C HIS A 91 10.76 -9.50 -23.55
N SER A 92 9.74 -9.02 -24.24
CA SER A 92 9.67 -9.09 -25.70
C SER A 92 9.12 -7.81 -26.29
N TYR A 93 9.75 -7.41 -27.39
CA TYR A 93 9.14 -6.48 -28.32
C TYR A 93 8.05 -7.18 -29.13
N LEU A 94 7.04 -6.42 -29.51
CA LEU A 94 6.11 -6.71 -30.58
C LEU A 94 6.36 -5.68 -31.67
N HIS A 95 7.17 -6.08 -32.65
CA HIS A 95 7.54 -5.24 -33.78
C HIS A 95 6.39 -5.16 -34.78
N LEU A 96 5.96 -3.93 -35.10
CA LEU A 96 4.84 -3.63 -35.98
C LEU A 96 5.24 -2.73 -37.16
N ASP A 97 6.54 -2.68 -37.50
CA ASP A 97 7.11 -1.72 -38.45
C ASP A 97 6.48 -1.80 -39.84
N LYS A 98 6.07 -3.00 -40.25
CA LYS A 98 5.41 -3.27 -41.54
C LYS A 98 3.92 -2.91 -41.57
N TYR A 99 3.33 -2.57 -40.43
CA TYR A 99 1.89 -2.35 -40.27
C TYR A 99 1.52 -0.91 -39.89
N GLN A 100 2.45 0.04 -40.03
CA GLN A 100 2.22 1.45 -39.70
C GLN A 100 1.00 2.11 -40.40
N THR A 101 0.47 1.49 -41.45
CA THR A 101 -0.68 1.99 -42.23
C THR A 101 -1.74 0.92 -42.55
N SER A 102 -1.63 -0.27 -41.97
CA SER A 102 -2.49 -1.42 -42.28
C SER A 102 -2.80 -2.23 -41.03
N ASP A 103 -3.92 -2.97 -41.06
CA ASP A 103 -4.35 -3.80 -39.95
C ASP A 103 -3.41 -5.00 -39.70
N LEU A 104 -3.34 -5.43 -38.43
CA LEU A 104 -2.53 -6.59 -38.04
C LEU A 104 -3.10 -7.90 -38.65
N PRO A 105 -2.26 -8.74 -39.28
CA PRO A 105 -2.74 -9.98 -39.87
C PRO A 105 -3.10 -11.01 -38.79
N PRO A 106 -4.13 -11.86 -39.00
CA PRO A 106 -4.51 -12.90 -38.04
C PRO A 106 -3.37 -13.87 -37.66
N ALA A 107 -2.43 -14.10 -38.58
CA ALA A 107 -1.26 -14.96 -38.34
C ALA A 107 -0.34 -14.38 -37.24
N LEU A 108 -0.08 -13.08 -37.24
CA LEU A 108 0.70 -12.39 -36.21
C LEU A 108 0.04 -12.54 -34.83
N LEU A 109 -1.27 -12.30 -34.75
CA LEU A 109 -2.04 -12.43 -33.51
C LEU A 109 -2.03 -13.88 -32.97
N THR A 110 -2.13 -14.85 -33.88
CA THR A 110 -2.03 -16.29 -33.53
C THR A 110 -0.64 -16.65 -33.01
N ASN A 111 0.41 -16.11 -33.61
CA ASN A 111 1.78 -16.36 -33.19
C ASN A 111 2.09 -15.74 -31.82
N LEU A 112 1.63 -14.51 -31.58
CA LEU A 112 1.67 -13.87 -30.26
C LEU A 112 0.99 -14.76 -29.19
N GLY A 113 -0.20 -15.26 -29.46
CA GLY A 113 -0.88 -16.20 -28.57
C GLY A 113 -0.08 -17.48 -28.31
N THR A 114 0.58 -18.01 -29.34
CA THR A 114 1.43 -19.21 -29.23
C THR A 114 2.70 -18.94 -28.39
N GLY A 115 3.31 -17.76 -28.55
CA GLY A 115 4.44 -17.31 -27.73
C GLY A 115 4.05 -17.19 -26.25
N LEU A 116 2.93 -16.54 -25.97
CA LEU A 116 2.39 -16.40 -24.62
C LEU A 116 2.03 -17.75 -23.96
N ALA A 117 1.53 -18.71 -24.75
CA ALA A 117 1.29 -20.07 -24.27
C ALA A 117 2.59 -20.82 -23.91
N ALA A 118 3.68 -20.58 -24.63
CA ALA A 118 4.98 -21.17 -24.29
C ALA A 118 5.49 -20.64 -22.93
N ILE A 119 5.37 -19.34 -22.69
CA ILE A 119 5.75 -18.68 -21.41
C ILE A 119 4.98 -19.30 -20.24
N ARG A 120 3.68 -19.50 -20.41
CA ARG A 120 2.82 -20.19 -19.44
C ARG A 120 3.33 -21.59 -19.10
N THR A 121 3.72 -22.34 -20.12
CA THR A 121 4.20 -23.71 -19.99
C THR A 121 5.52 -23.78 -19.23
N GLN A 122 6.38 -22.76 -19.37
CA GLN A 122 7.67 -22.69 -18.69
C GLN A 122 7.59 -22.11 -17.27
N GLY A 123 6.40 -21.74 -16.77
CA GLY A 123 6.26 -21.20 -15.42
C GLY A 123 6.76 -19.76 -15.28
N MET A 124 6.79 -19.00 -16.38
CA MET A 124 7.34 -17.65 -16.43
C MET A 124 6.25 -16.59 -16.67
N LYS A 125 6.63 -15.31 -16.57
CA LYS A 125 5.83 -14.17 -17.00
C LYS A 125 6.62 -13.23 -17.90
N ILE A 126 5.93 -12.29 -18.55
CA ILE A 126 6.52 -11.44 -19.58
C ILE A 126 6.19 -9.95 -19.44
N VAL A 127 7.18 -9.12 -19.73
CA VAL A 127 7.05 -7.71 -20.09
C VAL A 127 6.89 -7.60 -21.60
N LEU A 128 5.85 -6.90 -22.07
CA LEU A 128 5.60 -6.70 -23.50
C LEU A 128 5.66 -5.22 -23.87
N ARG A 129 6.39 -4.91 -24.95
CA ARG A 129 6.45 -3.56 -25.53
C ARG A 129 6.11 -3.58 -27.01
N VAL A 130 5.26 -2.66 -27.46
CA VAL A 130 4.97 -2.49 -28.90
C VAL A 130 5.86 -1.42 -29.51
N ALA A 131 6.52 -1.73 -30.63
CA ALA A 131 7.37 -0.79 -31.37
C ALA A 131 7.00 -0.75 -32.86
N TYR A 132 7.02 0.44 -33.47
CA TYR A 132 6.78 0.63 -34.91
C TYR A 132 8.03 0.95 -35.71
N VAL A 133 9.08 1.40 -35.05
CA VAL A 133 10.38 1.66 -35.65
C VAL A 133 11.43 1.31 -34.60
N TRP A 134 12.53 0.73 -35.05
CA TRP A 134 13.70 0.53 -34.21
C TRP A 134 14.41 1.85 -33.96
N ASP A 135 14.88 2.51 -35.02
CA ASP A 135 15.51 3.84 -34.96
C ASP A 135 14.70 4.89 -35.72
N GLY A 136 14.83 6.15 -35.30
CA GLY A 136 14.31 7.30 -36.04
C GLY A 136 12.93 7.78 -35.61
N TYR A 137 12.21 8.42 -36.54
CA TYR A 137 10.94 9.09 -36.25
C TYR A 137 9.74 8.25 -36.72
N SER A 138 8.82 7.96 -35.80
CA SER A 138 7.58 7.23 -36.11
C SER A 138 6.43 8.20 -36.40
N ALA A 139 5.73 8.01 -37.52
CA ALA A 139 4.64 8.86 -37.98
C ALA A 139 3.28 8.13 -38.03
N VAL A 140 3.11 7.06 -37.25
CA VAL A 140 1.85 6.30 -37.19
C VAL A 140 0.74 7.17 -36.62
N THR A 141 -0.40 7.23 -37.33
CA THR A 141 -1.54 8.06 -36.93
C THR A 141 -2.28 7.48 -35.72
N GLU A 142 -2.86 8.34 -34.88
CA GLU A 142 -3.71 7.93 -33.74
C GLU A 142 -4.78 6.88 -34.12
N PRO A 143 -5.61 7.05 -35.18
CA PRO A 143 -6.61 6.03 -35.53
C PRO A 143 -6.03 4.66 -35.91
N GLN A 144 -4.81 4.62 -36.45
CA GLN A 144 -4.14 3.35 -36.74
C GLN A 144 -3.67 2.68 -35.44
N MET A 145 -3.10 3.46 -34.50
CA MET A 145 -2.70 2.92 -33.20
C MET A 145 -3.90 2.37 -32.42
N GLU A 146 -5.03 3.09 -32.43
CA GLU A 146 -6.28 2.61 -31.81
C GLU A 146 -6.77 1.30 -32.43
N ARG A 147 -6.72 1.16 -33.76
CA ARG A 147 -7.05 -0.10 -34.45
C ARG A 147 -6.14 -1.25 -34.01
N HIS A 148 -4.83 -1.02 -33.93
CA HIS A 148 -3.91 -2.06 -33.45
C HIS A 148 -4.18 -2.47 -32.00
N ILE A 149 -4.48 -1.51 -31.12
CA ILE A 149 -4.86 -1.80 -29.74
C ILE A 149 -6.12 -2.68 -29.72
N ASP A 150 -7.12 -2.37 -30.53
CA ASP A 150 -8.34 -3.18 -30.65
C ASP A 150 -8.06 -4.60 -31.16
N GLN A 151 -7.14 -4.75 -32.11
CA GLN A 151 -6.76 -6.06 -32.65
C GLN A 151 -5.95 -6.91 -31.66
N LEU A 152 -5.12 -6.28 -30.82
CA LEU A 152 -4.31 -6.96 -29.80
C LEU A 152 -5.11 -7.33 -28.55
N ALA A 153 -6.12 -6.53 -28.20
CA ALA A 153 -6.89 -6.65 -26.97
C ALA A 153 -7.41 -8.08 -26.68
N PRO A 154 -8.00 -8.84 -27.62
CA PRO A 154 -8.47 -10.20 -27.35
C PRO A 154 -7.34 -11.16 -26.96
N VAL A 155 -6.17 -11.04 -27.60
CA VAL A 155 -5.01 -11.92 -27.33
C VAL A 155 -4.40 -11.57 -25.97
N LEU A 156 -4.26 -10.28 -25.66
CA LEU A 156 -3.75 -9.80 -24.38
C LEU A 156 -4.68 -10.20 -23.22
N ALA A 157 -5.99 -10.05 -23.39
CA ALA A 157 -6.98 -10.42 -22.39
C ALA A 157 -6.99 -11.93 -22.10
N ALA A 158 -6.91 -12.77 -23.14
CA ALA A 158 -6.85 -14.22 -23.01
C ALA A 158 -5.57 -14.74 -22.34
N ASN A 159 -4.51 -13.92 -22.26
CA ASN A 159 -3.20 -14.29 -21.73
C ASN A 159 -2.72 -13.36 -20.60
N ALA A 160 -3.63 -12.63 -19.96
CA ALA A 160 -3.30 -11.67 -18.91
C ALA A 160 -2.70 -12.31 -17.63
N ASP A 161 -2.85 -13.63 -17.50
CA ASP A 161 -2.26 -14.43 -16.44
C ASP A 161 -0.73 -14.46 -16.50
N VAL A 162 -0.14 -14.45 -17.71
CA VAL A 162 1.32 -14.51 -17.91
C VAL A 162 1.97 -13.18 -18.28
N ILE A 163 1.20 -12.16 -18.66
CA ILE A 163 1.75 -10.82 -18.96
C ILE A 163 1.91 -10.05 -17.64
N LEU A 164 3.13 -9.80 -17.17
CA LEU A 164 3.38 -9.03 -15.95
C LEU A 164 2.85 -7.61 -16.08
N HIS A 165 3.33 -6.89 -17.09
CA HIS A 165 2.87 -5.56 -17.47
C HIS A 165 3.07 -5.32 -18.97
N LEU A 166 2.41 -4.27 -19.47
CA LEU A 166 2.75 -3.69 -20.76
C LEU A 166 3.64 -2.48 -20.52
N GLU A 167 4.63 -2.31 -21.36
CA GLU A 167 5.23 -1.00 -21.57
C GLU A 167 4.41 -0.33 -22.65
N ALA A 168 3.98 0.91 -22.37
CA ALA A 168 2.90 1.56 -23.08
C ALA A 168 3.12 1.57 -24.59
N GLY A 169 4.37 1.62 -25.06
CA GLY A 169 4.69 1.34 -26.46
C GLY A 169 4.06 2.35 -27.41
N PHE A 170 3.93 1.94 -28.68
CA PHE A 170 3.21 2.60 -29.79
C PHE A 170 3.70 3.99 -30.22
N PHE A 171 4.29 4.78 -29.33
CA PHE A 171 4.87 6.06 -29.69
C PHE A 171 6.38 5.93 -29.83
N GLY A 172 6.90 6.45 -30.94
CA GLY A 172 8.32 6.74 -31.04
C GLY A 172 9.21 5.55 -31.40
N ALA A 173 10.52 5.80 -31.38
CA ALA A 173 11.52 4.75 -31.53
C ALA A 173 11.47 3.79 -30.35
N TRP A 174 11.67 2.50 -30.63
CA TRP A 174 11.55 1.39 -29.69
C TRP A 174 10.20 1.28 -28.95
N GLY A 175 9.22 2.15 -29.22
CA GLY A 175 8.01 2.27 -28.41
C GLY A 175 8.22 3.04 -27.10
N GLU A 176 9.27 3.85 -27.00
CA GLU A 176 9.71 4.51 -25.76
C GLU A 176 9.26 5.96 -25.62
N TRP A 177 8.32 6.41 -26.45
CA TRP A 177 7.70 7.72 -26.30
C TRP A 177 8.64 8.90 -26.54
N HIS A 178 9.57 8.76 -27.48
CA HIS A 178 10.34 9.85 -28.06
C HIS A 178 10.41 9.71 -29.58
N SER A 179 10.70 10.78 -30.33
CA SER A 179 10.74 10.72 -31.80
C SER A 179 9.38 10.38 -32.47
N SER A 180 8.30 11.03 -32.01
CA SER A 180 6.94 10.92 -32.57
C SER A 180 6.23 12.28 -32.57
N PRO A 181 5.18 12.48 -33.40
CA PRO A 181 4.42 13.73 -33.44
C PRO A 181 3.56 13.99 -32.19
N TYR A 182 3.54 13.05 -31.24
CA TYR A 182 2.70 13.10 -30.04
C TYR A 182 3.49 13.13 -28.73
N THR A 183 4.82 13.09 -28.79
CA THR A 183 5.70 12.90 -27.63
C THR A 183 6.47 14.14 -27.21
N ALA A 184 6.18 15.33 -27.76
CA ALA A 184 6.73 16.56 -27.21
C ALA A 184 5.99 16.92 -25.92
N SER A 185 6.67 16.73 -24.79
CA SER A 185 6.15 17.01 -23.45
C SER A 185 5.92 18.50 -23.19
N SER A 186 6.65 19.38 -23.87
CA SER A 186 6.45 20.84 -23.81
C SER A 186 5.23 21.35 -24.59
N GLU A 187 4.59 20.52 -25.41
CA GLU A 187 3.51 20.92 -26.31
C GLU A 187 2.15 20.42 -25.80
N GLU A 188 1.37 21.31 -25.18
CA GLU A 188 0.03 20.96 -24.66
C GLU A 188 -0.89 20.40 -25.76
N SER A 189 -0.77 20.91 -26.99
CA SER A 189 -1.59 20.50 -28.14
C SER A 189 -1.44 19.02 -28.49
N GLN A 190 -0.35 18.36 -28.07
CA GLN A 190 -0.11 16.93 -28.29
C GLN A 190 -0.64 16.05 -27.16
N ALA A 191 -0.91 16.62 -25.97
CA ALA A 191 -1.42 15.88 -24.82
C ALA A 191 -2.73 15.12 -25.08
N PRO A 192 -3.74 15.65 -25.81
CA PRO A 192 -4.99 14.94 -26.06
C PRO A 192 -4.79 13.53 -26.66
N VAL A 193 -3.85 13.36 -27.58
CA VAL A 193 -3.57 12.07 -28.24
C VAL A 193 -2.93 11.10 -27.25
N ARG A 194 -1.96 11.54 -26.44
CA ARG A 194 -1.33 10.71 -25.40
C ARG A 194 -2.37 10.18 -24.41
N TYR A 195 -3.27 11.05 -23.95
CA TYR A 195 -4.33 10.69 -23.02
C TYR A 195 -5.31 9.68 -23.61
N ARG A 196 -5.78 9.92 -24.85
CA ARG A 196 -6.71 8.99 -25.52
C ARG A 196 -6.06 7.63 -25.76
N LEU A 197 -4.80 7.59 -26.18
CA LEU A 197 -4.11 6.33 -26.41
C LEU A 197 -3.89 5.53 -25.11
N VAL A 198 -3.44 6.18 -24.02
CA VAL A 198 -3.26 5.49 -22.72
C VAL A 198 -4.60 5.02 -22.19
N LYS A 199 -5.65 5.85 -22.27
CA LYS A 199 -7.00 5.44 -21.84
C LYS A 199 -7.55 4.31 -22.70
N LYS A 200 -7.25 4.30 -24.00
CA LYS A 200 -7.56 3.19 -24.91
C LYS A 200 -6.84 1.91 -24.49
N LEU A 201 -5.53 1.97 -24.19
CA LEU A 201 -4.76 0.83 -23.68
C LEU A 201 -5.35 0.28 -22.38
N LEU A 202 -5.63 1.16 -21.42
CA LEU A 202 -6.20 0.79 -20.12
C LEU A 202 -7.59 0.15 -20.29
N SER A 203 -8.48 0.74 -21.08
CA SER A 203 -9.82 0.19 -21.31
C SER A 203 -9.83 -1.09 -22.16
N SER A 204 -8.80 -1.32 -22.98
CA SER A 204 -8.69 -2.49 -23.86
C SER A 204 -7.91 -3.66 -23.24
N THR A 205 -7.42 -3.51 -22.00
CA THR A 205 -6.64 -4.54 -21.30
C THR A 205 -7.19 -4.81 -19.90
N PRO A 206 -7.07 -6.04 -19.37
CA PRO A 206 -7.60 -6.36 -18.04
C PRO A 206 -7.00 -5.51 -16.92
N ALA A 207 -7.79 -5.19 -15.90
CA ALA A 207 -7.38 -4.37 -14.76
C ALA A 207 -6.15 -4.92 -13.99
N SER A 208 -5.86 -6.22 -14.13
CA SER A 208 -4.69 -6.88 -13.55
C SER A 208 -3.38 -6.60 -14.30
N MET A 209 -3.42 -5.85 -15.40
CA MET A 209 -2.27 -5.56 -16.26
C MET A 209 -1.88 -4.08 -16.11
N PRO A 210 -0.80 -3.79 -15.36
CA PRO A 210 -0.22 -2.45 -15.33
C PRO A 210 0.33 -2.02 -16.70
N VAL A 211 0.41 -0.71 -16.91
CA VAL A 211 0.92 -0.05 -18.11
C VAL A 211 2.02 0.93 -17.69
N LEU A 212 3.27 0.63 -18.05
CA LEU A 212 4.43 1.43 -17.70
C LEU A 212 4.75 2.43 -18.81
N ILE A 213 5.04 3.66 -18.43
CA ILE A 213 5.40 4.75 -19.35
C ILE A 213 6.83 5.18 -19.04
N ARG A 214 7.62 5.42 -20.09
CA ARG A 214 9.03 5.80 -19.94
C ARG A 214 9.21 7.09 -19.15
N TYR A 215 8.68 8.21 -19.62
CA TYR A 215 9.02 9.48 -18.98
C TYR A 215 8.14 9.76 -17.74
N PRO A 216 8.74 10.06 -16.56
CA PRO A 216 7.99 10.43 -15.35
C PRO A 216 7.05 11.60 -15.59
N ILE A 217 7.45 12.53 -16.47
CA ILE A 217 6.66 13.71 -16.77
C ILE A 217 5.30 13.38 -17.39
N PHE A 218 5.19 12.31 -18.18
CA PHE A 218 3.89 11.89 -18.71
C PHE A 218 3.02 11.26 -17.63
N ASN A 219 3.60 10.46 -16.73
CA ASN A 219 2.89 9.96 -15.55
C ASN A 219 2.41 11.12 -14.66
N TYR A 220 3.25 12.13 -14.44
CA TYR A 220 2.90 13.36 -13.74
C TYR A 220 1.72 14.07 -14.41
N GLU A 221 1.77 14.26 -15.74
CA GLU A 221 0.65 14.83 -16.51
C GLU A 221 -0.64 14.06 -16.23
N PHE A 222 -0.65 12.74 -16.41
CA PHE A 222 -1.83 11.89 -16.23
C PHE A 222 -2.37 11.88 -14.80
N ALA A 223 -1.48 11.96 -13.80
CA ALA A 223 -1.84 11.93 -12.40
C ALA A 223 -2.41 13.26 -11.90
N GLN A 224 -1.84 14.39 -12.33
CA GLN A 224 -2.12 15.71 -11.74
C GLN A 224 -3.28 16.45 -12.39
N ARG A 225 -3.61 16.13 -13.64
CA ARG A 225 -4.63 16.89 -14.37
C ARG A 225 -6.02 16.64 -13.78
N THR A 226 -6.72 17.72 -13.46
CA THR A 226 -8.10 17.72 -12.93
C THR A 226 -9.12 18.24 -13.94
N THR A 227 -8.67 18.79 -15.06
CA THR A 227 -9.50 19.29 -16.17
C THR A 227 -9.05 18.72 -17.52
N PRO A 228 -9.98 18.36 -18.43
CA PRO A 228 -9.63 17.78 -19.72
C PRO A 228 -8.70 18.67 -20.57
N PRO A 229 -7.75 18.09 -21.33
CA PRO A 229 -7.06 18.81 -22.40
C PRO A 229 -8.04 19.39 -23.42
N ALA A 230 -7.73 20.59 -23.95
CA ALA A 230 -8.50 21.20 -25.02
C ALA A 230 -8.56 20.27 -26.26
N GLY A 231 -9.75 20.10 -26.85
CA GLY A 231 -9.95 19.22 -28.01
C GLY A 231 -10.27 17.75 -27.67
N CYS A 232 -10.50 17.40 -26.41
CA CYS A 232 -11.05 16.09 -26.05
C CYS A 232 -12.59 16.10 -26.04
N PRO A 233 -13.26 15.26 -26.86
CA PRO A 233 -14.72 15.16 -26.85
C PRO A 233 -15.22 14.50 -25.54
N LEU A 234 -16.24 15.10 -24.92
CA LEU A 234 -17.00 14.53 -23.80
C LEU A 234 -17.81 13.32 -24.32
N PRO A 235 -18.03 12.23 -23.54
CA PRO A 235 -18.20 12.22 -22.07
C PRO A 235 -17.02 11.69 -21.24
N ASP A 236 -16.04 11.01 -21.85
CA ASP A 236 -14.94 10.35 -21.12
C ASP A 236 -13.69 11.23 -20.94
N ASN A 237 -13.81 12.51 -21.29
CA ASN A 237 -13.06 13.68 -20.82
C ASN A 237 -11.52 13.63 -20.76
N CYS A 238 -10.83 12.63 -21.31
CA CYS A 238 -9.37 12.52 -21.25
C CYS A 238 -8.79 12.82 -19.84
N LEU A 239 -9.53 12.47 -18.78
CA LEU A 239 -9.02 12.43 -17.43
C LEU A 239 -8.89 10.97 -17.00
N MET A 240 -7.83 10.70 -16.24
CA MET A 240 -7.62 9.40 -15.63
C MET A 240 -8.48 9.29 -14.38
N THR A 241 -9.27 8.23 -14.30
CA THR A 241 -9.96 7.85 -13.06
C THR A 241 -8.93 7.35 -12.02
N THR A 242 -9.33 7.20 -10.76
CA THR A 242 -8.47 6.57 -9.75
C THR A 242 -8.02 5.18 -10.21
N GLN A 243 -8.93 4.38 -10.79
CA GLN A 243 -8.61 3.05 -11.31
C GLN A 243 -7.61 3.08 -12.47
N ASP A 244 -7.67 4.10 -13.33
CA ASP A 244 -6.70 4.28 -14.40
C ASP A 244 -5.32 4.60 -13.82
N LYS A 245 -5.26 5.56 -12.88
CA LYS A 245 -4.01 5.97 -12.20
C LYS A 245 -3.39 4.81 -11.43
N ASP A 246 -4.21 3.99 -10.79
CA ASP A 246 -3.77 2.79 -10.06
C ASP A 246 -3.18 1.71 -10.96
N ARG A 247 -3.20 1.84 -12.29
CA ARG A 247 -2.59 0.91 -13.23
C ARG A 247 -1.37 1.48 -13.95
N LEU A 248 -1.06 2.76 -13.77
CA LEU A 248 0.10 3.40 -14.38
C LEU A 248 1.36 3.08 -13.59
N GLY A 249 2.43 2.78 -14.31
CA GLY A 249 3.78 2.59 -13.76
C GLY A 249 4.83 3.39 -14.54
N PHE A 250 6.07 3.28 -14.09
CA PHE A 250 7.21 3.96 -14.70
C PHE A 250 8.25 2.94 -15.18
N HIS A 251 8.66 3.08 -16.43
CA HIS A 251 9.76 2.33 -17.02
C HIS A 251 10.97 3.25 -17.12
N ASP A 252 12.06 2.95 -16.43
CA ASP A 252 13.29 3.73 -16.54
C ASP A 252 14.19 3.13 -17.63
N ASP A 253 14.42 3.90 -18.69
CA ASP A 253 15.41 3.56 -19.71
C ASP A 253 16.74 4.19 -19.29
N CYS A 254 17.79 3.36 -19.20
CA CYS A 254 19.15 3.74 -18.82
C CYS A 254 19.39 4.05 -17.34
N PHE A 255 18.83 3.25 -16.44
CA PHE A 255 19.06 3.32 -15.00
C PHE A 255 20.55 3.46 -14.63
N LEU A 256 20.86 4.52 -13.87
CA LEU A 256 22.19 4.96 -13.40
C LEU A 256 23.20 5.34 -14.48
N ALA A 257 22.74 5.58 -15.70
CA ALA A 257 23.63 5.96 -16.80
C ALA A 257 24.25 7.36 -16.60
N ASP A 258 23.50 8.30 -16.05
CA ASP A 258 23.93 9.61 -15.58
C ASP A 258 22.88 10.18 -14.61
N THR A 259 22.95 11.46 -14.23
CA THR A 259 21.96 12.03 -13.30
C THR A 259 20.53 11.98 -13.82
N ALA A 260 20.35 12.02 -15.15
CA ALA A 260 19.07 12.07 -15.82
C ALA A 260 18.65 10.74 -16.46
N ASP A 261 19.44 9.69 -16.25
CA ASP A 261 19.28 8.37 -16.85
C ASP A 261 19.13 8.48 -18.38
N MET A 262 20.13 9.11 -19.01
CA MET A 262 20.22 9.35 -20.47
C MET A 262 18.97 10.01 -21.06
N GLY A 263 18.40 10.95 -20.31
CA GLY A 263 17.28 11.77 -20.74
C GLY A 263 15.91 11.28 -20.29
N THR A 264 15.81 10.12 -19.63
CA THR A 264 14.56 9.66 -19.01
C THR A 264 13.99 10.70 -18.02
N TYR A 265 14.85 11.43 -17.32
CA TYR A 265 14.45 12.53 -16.43
C TYR A 265 14.63 13.94 -17.04
N ASP A 266 15.11 14.09 -18.27
CA ASP A 266 15.38 15.43 -18.84
C ASP A 266 14.13 16.13 -19.41
N GLN A 267 13.06 15.38 -19.70
CA GLN A 267 11.86 15.95 -20.30
C GLN A 267 11.10 16.90 -19.34
N ASN A 268 10.55 17.99 -19.88
CA ASN A 268 9.75 18.96 -19.15
C ASN A 268 8.32 19.02 -19.70
N SER A 269 7.32 19.23 -18.83
CA SER A 269 5.93 19.34 -19.26
C SER A 269 5.59 20.78 -19.62
N TRP A 270 4.60 20.94 -20.49
CA TRP A 270 3.85 22.19 -20.64
C TRP A 270 3.19 22.65 -19.32
N LEU A 271 3.00 21.76 -18.33
CA LEU A 271 2.55 22.11 -16.97
C LEU A 271 3.60 22.84 -16.13
N GLY A 272 4.87 22.82 -16.53
CA GLY A 272 5.95 23.44 -15.79
C GLY A 272 7.29 22.75 -16.00
N TRP A 273 8.34 23.52 -15.73
CA TRP A 273 9.70 23.01 -15.72
C TRP A 273 10.01 22.37 -14.36
N PHE A 274 10.69 21.23 -14.40
CA PHE A 274 11.13 20.50 -13.21
C PHE A 274 12.61 20.15 -13.35
N ASP A 275 13.35 20.32 -12.27
CA ASP A 275 14.68 19.74 -12.14
C ASP A 275 14.60 18.22 -12.08
N VAL A 276 15.70 17.56 -12.48
CA VAL A 276 15.84 16.10 -12.44
C VAL A 276 15.60 15.55 -11.03
N SER A 277 16.16 16.20 -10.01
CA SER A 277 15.98 15.81 -8.59
C SER A 277 14.51 15.85 -8.17
N VAL A 278 13.75 16.88 -8.60
CA VAL A 278 12.31 17.00 -8.32
C VAL A 278 11.51 15.90 -9.01
N LYS A 279 11.88 15.51 -10.24
CA LYS A 279 11.23 14.40 -10.95
C LYS A 279 11.53 13.07 -10.27
N LYS A 280 12.77 12.83 -9.85
CA LYS A 280 13.14 11.63 -9.07
C LYS A 280 12.38 11.57 -7.76
N GLN A 281 12.31 12.67 -7.01
CA GLN A 281 11.51 12.75 -5.80
C GLN A 281 10.03 12.47 -6.07
N TRP A 282 9.46 12.99 -7.17
CA TRP A 282 8.08 12.68 -7.54
C TRP A 282 7.88 11.19 -7.85
N VAL A 283 8.86 10.52 -8.47
CA VAL A 283 8.81 9.06 -8.67
C VAL A 283 8.88 8.31 -7.34
N TYR A 284 9.70 8.76 -6.38
CA TYR A 284 9.75 8.18 -5.03
C TYR A 284 8.41 8.33 -4.31
N ASP A 285 7.82 9.53 -4.40
CA ASP A 285 6.51 9.82 -3.83
C ASP A 285 5.44 8.95 -4.52
N MET A 286 5.47 8.82 -5.84
CA MET A 286 4.54 7.94 -6.57
C MET A 286 4.66 6.49 -6.06
N ALA A 287 5.88 5.99 -5.90
CA ALA A 287 6.17 4.63 -5.43
C ALA A 287 5.71 4.35 -3.99
N THR A 288 5.56 5.39 -3.15
CA THR A 288 5.29 5.29 -1.71
C THR A 288 3.91 5.78 -1.27
N THR A 289 3.29 6.72 -2.00
CA THR A 289 2.10 7.47 -1.55
C THR A 289 0.76 6.95 -2.07
N THR A 290 0.75 6.14 -3.13
CA THR A 290 -0.51 5.72 -3.77
C THR A 290 -0.88 4.28 -3.43
N GLY A 291 -2.16 4.05 -3.13
CA GLY A 291 -2.73 2.72 -2.86
C GLY A 291 -2.91 1.84 -4.11
N GLY A 292 -2.27 2.19 -5.23
CA GLY A 292 -2.37 1.56 -6.54
C GLY A 292 -1.09 0.83 -6.99
N ASN A 293 -1.15 0.23 -8.16
CA ASN A 293 -0.15 -0.62 -8.79
C ASN A 293 1.05 0.20 -9.33
N THR A 294 1.84 0.77 -8.42
CA THR A 294 3.02 1.60 -8.74
C THR A 294 4.23 0.75 -9.07
N MET A 295 4.11 0.03 -10.18
CA MET A 295 5.20 -0.78 -10.68
C MET A 295 6.28 0.13 -11.28
N ILE A 296 7.51 -0.09 -10.85
CA ILE A 296 8.71 0.53 -11.41
C ILE A 296 9.67 -0.59 -11.82
N GLY A 297 10.25 -0.44 -12.99
CA GLY A 297 11.23 -1.35 -13.57
C GLY A 297 11.87 -0.72 -14.80
N GLY A 298 12.63 -1.49 -15.56
CA GLY A 298 13.30 -0.98 -16.76
C GLY A 298 14.67 -1.57 -17.00
N GLU A 299 15.62 -0.78 -17.49
CA GLU A 299 16.90 -1.31 -17.97
C GLU A 299 18.11 -0.41 -17.72
N THR A 300 19.31 -0.99 -17.77
CA THR A 300 20.58 -0.25 -17.73
C THR A 300 21.13 -0.01 -19.14
N CYS A 301 21.98 1.01 -19.33
CA CYS A 301 22.58 1.34 -20.63
C CYS A 301 24.12 1.33 -20.62
N ASN A 302 24.73 1.62 -21.79
CA ASN A 302 26.18 1.64 -22.02
C ASN A 302 26.85 2.89 -21.41
N ALA A 303 26.43 3.28 -20.21
CA ALA A 303 26.95 4.40 -19.44
C ALA A 303 26.67 4.13 -17.95
N SER A 304 27.47 4.71 -17.07
CA SER A 304 27.43 4.45 -15.63
C SER A 304 27.80 5.68 -14.80
N GLY A 305 27.53 6.87 -15.32
CA GLY A 305 27.95 8.14 -14.74
C GLY A 305 27.35 8.44 -13.37
N ALA A 306 26.20 7.85 -13.03
CA ALA A 306 25.60 7.95 -11.70
C ALA A 306 25.80 6.69 -10.84
N ASN A 307 26.38 5.62 -11.39
CA ASN A 307 26.68 4.41 -10.65
C ASN A 307 28.05 4.55 -9.96
N ASP A 308 28.11 4.22 -8.68
CA ASP A 308 29.35 4.25 -7.92
C ASP A 308 29.91 2.84 -7.65
N ALA A 309 31.23 2.73 -7.54
CA ALA A 309 31.90 1.45 -7.33
C ALA A 309 31.58 0.80 -5.96
N ALA A 310 31.07 1.57 -4.99
CA ALA A 310 30.67 1.05 -3.68
C ALA A 310 29.22 0.52 -3.68
N GLY A 311 28.47 0.76 -4.76
CA GLY A 311 27.10 0.30 -4.90
C GLY A 311 26.08 1.04 -4.02
N VAL A 312 26.39 2.28 -3.60
CA VAL A 312 25.54 3.06 -2.70
C VAL A 312 24.34 3.62 -3.47
N ASN A 313 24.58 4.29 -4.59
CA ASN A 313 23.57 4.92 -5.44
C ASN A 313 22.59 3.90 -6.00
N ALA A 314 23.09 2.74 -6.45
CA ALA A 314 22.23 1.67 -6.93
C ALA A 314 21.27 1.18 -5.83
N GLN A 315 21.76 0.91 -4.61
CA GLN A 315 20.90 0.49 -3.51
C GLN A 315 19.92 1.60 -3.11
N TYR A 316 20.38 2.86 -3.09
CA TYR A 316 19.54 4.01 -2.79
C TYR A 316 18.37 4.11 -3.76
N GLU A 317 18.64 4.23 -5.06
CA GLU A 317 17.61 4.41 -6.09
C GLU A 317 16.65 3.23 -6.15
N LEU A 318 17.16 1.98 -6.13
CA LEU A 318 16.31 0.78 -6.16
C LEU A 318 15.32 0.75 -4.98
N SER A 319 15.80 1.15 -3.80
CA SER A 319 14.98 1.18 -2.58
C SER A 319 14.00 2.35 -2.52
N HIS A 320 14.34 3.54 -3.01
CA HIS A 320 13.47 4.73 -2.94
C HIS A 320 12.40 4.72 -4.03
N GLN A 321 12.70 4.14 -5.20
CA GLN A 321 11.76 3.99 -6.29
C GLN A 321 10.98 2.66 -6.25
N HIS A 322 11.25 1.78 -5.30
CA HIS A 322 10.60 0.45 -5.21
C HIS A 322 10.67 -0.39 -6.50
N TRP A 323 11.88 -0.64 -7.01
CA TRP A 323 12.09 -1.40 -8.24
C TRP A 323 11.64 -2.85 -8.14
N THR A 324 10.91 -3.32 -9.17
CA THR A 324 10.35 -4.67 -9.27
C THR A 324 11.17 -5.60 -10.15
N GLU A 325 11.64 -5.11 -11.30
CA GLU A 325 12.32 -5.88 -12.31
C GLU A 325 13.37 -5.03 -13.04
N ILE A 326 14.37 -5.69 -13.64
CA ILE A 326 15.43 -5.05 -14.45
C ILE A 326 15.75 -5.94 -15.66
N ASN A 327 15.83 -5.37 -16.85
CA ASN A 327 16.46 -6.00 -18.01
C ASN A 327 17.98 -6.10 -17.84
N GLU A 328 18.52 -7.32 -17.89
CA GLU A 328 19.97 -7.55 -17.74
C GLU A 328 20.72 -7.78 -19.06
N ASP A 329 20.01 -7.87 -20.19
CA ASP A 329 20.64 -8.16 -21.49
C ASP A 329 21.27 -6.92 -22.14
N TYR A 330 20.75 -5.73 -21.83
CA TYR A 330 21.22 -4.50 -22.46
C TYR A 330 22.41 -3.92 -21.68
N ALA A 331 23.53 -3.74 -22.40
CA ALA A 331 24.66 -2.91 -21.98
C ALA A 331 25.18 -3.19 -20.55
N PRO A 332 26.08 -4.18 -20.36
CA PRO A 332 26.37 -4.73 -19.04
C PRO A 332 27.16 -3.80 -18.11
N VAL A 333 27.52 -2.57 -18.54
CA VAL A 333 28.42 -1.65 -17.82
C VAL A 333 28.04 -1.50 -16.35
N ASN A 334 26.77 -1.22 -16.04
CA ASN A 334 26.31 -1.08 -14.66
C ASN A 334 26.30 -2.43 -13.92
N THR A 335 25.80 -3.48 -14.56
CA THR A 335 25.74 -4.81 -13.94
C THR A 335 27.14 -5.37 -13.64
N ASP A 336 28.15 -5.05 -14.43
CA ASP A 336 29.53 -5.47 -14.23
C ASP A 336 30.17 -4.74 -13.04
N ILE A 337 29.85 -3.45 -12.84
CA ILE A 337 30.19 -2.73 -11.62
C ILE A 337 29.54 -3.41 -10.41
N TRP A 338 28.26 -3.77 -10.50
CA TRP A 338 27.55 -4.43 -9.40
C TRP A 338 28.12 -5.82 -9.07
N LYS A 339 28.59 -6.57 -10.08
CA LYS A 339 29.25 -7.87 -9.89
C LYS A 339 30.62 -7.72 -9.23
N ALA A 340 31.33 -6.61 -9.47
CA ALA A 340 32.62 -6.31 -8.88
C ALA A 340 32.54 -5.69 -7.47
N ALA A 341 31.45 -5.03 -7.13
CA ALA A 341 31.26 -4.37 -5.84
C ALA A 341 30.96 -5.38 -4.73
N HIS A 342 31.87 -5.54 -3.77
CA HIS A 342 31.69 -6.42 -2.60
C HIS A 342 31.19 -5.64 -1.38
N LEU A 343 30.01 -6.00 -0.90
CA LEU A 343 29.35 -5.36 0.23
C LEU A 343 29.59 -6.14 1.51
N ALA A 344 29.87 -5.43 2.60
CA ALA A 344 29.85 -6.01 3.93
C ALA A 344 28.41 -6.41 4.33
N ALA A 345 28.30 -7.31 5.30
CA ALA A 345 27.02 -7.64 5.91
C ALA A 345 26.43 -6.39 6.60
N SER A 346 25.13 -6.17 6.44
CA SER A 346 24.41 -5.04 7.03
C SER A 346 22.96 -5.42 7.31
N GLY A 347 22.52 -5.33 8.57
CA GLY A 347 21.17 -5.72 8.96
C GLY A 347 20.85 -7.18 8.59
N ASN A 348 19.83 -7.37 7.75
CA ASN A 348 19.39 -8.67 7.24
C ASN A 348 20.11 -9.10 5.95
N ASP A 349 21.07 -8.30 5.46
CA ASP A 349 21.81 -8.59 4.25
C ASP A 349 23.19 -9.19 4.59
N PRO A 350 23.54 -10.37 4.05
CA PRO A 350 24.84 -10.98 4.27
C PRO A 350 25.95 -10.22 3.51
N ALA A 351 27.20 -10.61 3.76
CA ALA A 351 28.32 -10.18 2.93
C ALA A 351 28.24 -10.88 1.58
N GLU A 352 28.16 -10.11 0.49
CA GLU A 352 27.88 -10.59 -0.87
C GLU A 352 28.27 -9.51 -1.90
N THR A 353 28.17 -9.80 -3.20
CA THR A 353 28.31 -8.75 -4.22
C THR A 353 27.04 -7.88 -4.27
N LEU A 354 27.15 -6.64 -4.76
CA LEU A 354 25.96 -5.82 -5.00
C LEU A 354 25.01 -6.53 -5.98
N PHE A 355 25.51 -7.18 -7.02
CA PHE A 355 24.66 -7.91 -7.97
C PHE A 355 23.85 -9.01 -7.27
N THR A 356 24.49 -9.85 -6.44
CA THR A 356 23.80 -10.90 -5.66
C THR A 356 22.78 -10.29 -4.70
N ARG A 357 23.09 -9.15 -4.08
CA ARG A 357 22.15 -8.42 -3.23
C ARG A 357 20.93 -7.94 -4.01
N ILE A 358 21.14 -7.33 -5.17
CA ILE A 358 20.06 -6.87 -6.05
C ILE A 358 19.21 -8.06 -6.49
N GLU A 359 19.82 -9.14 -6.98
CA GLU A 359 19.10 -10.37 -7.37
C GLU A 359 18.22 -10.91 -6.23
N ARG A 360 18.75 -10.90 -5.00
CA ARG A 360 18.04 -11.35 -3.80
C ARG A 360 16.88 -10.43 -3.39
N LYS A 361 16.98 -9.12 -3.64
CA LYS A 361 16.08 -8.08 -3.10
C LYS A 361 15.17 -7.39 -4.13
N LEU A 362 15.49 -7.42 -5.42
CA LEU A 362 14.73 -6.74 -6.50
C LEU A 362 13.27 -7.17 -6.49
N GLY A 363 12.30 -6.27 -6.44
CA GLY A 363 10.92 -6.61 -6.11
C GLY A 363 10.73 -7.01 -4.64
N TYR A 364 9.93 -8.03 -4.36
CA TYR A 364 9.62 -8.42 -2.98
C TYR A 364 10.49 -9.57 -2.46
N ARG A 365 10.76 -9.58 -1.14
CA ARG A 365 11.34 -10.72 -0.42
C ARG A 365 10.68 -10.89 0.94
N LEU A 366 9.60 -11.66 0.97
CA LEU A 366 8.82 -11.85 2.19
C LEU A 366 9.48 -12.88 3.12
N ARG A 367 9.54 -12.56 4.41
CA ARG A 367 10.05 -13.41 5.47
C ARG A 367 9.06 -13.43 6.63
N LEU A 368 8.65 -14.62 7.04
CA LEU A 368 7.83 -14.82 8.23
C LEU A 368 8.71 -14.68 9.48
N GLN A 369 8.29 -13.86 10.44
CA GLN A 369 8.97 -13.71 11.72
C GLN A 369 8.34 -14.64 12.75
N ASP A 370 7.02 -14.53 12.92
CA ASP A 370 6.21 -15.38 13.78
C ASP A 370 4.79 -15.54 13.23
N ALA A 371 4.13 -16.60 13.68
CA ALA A 371 2.72 -16.84 13.41
C ALA A 371 2.05 -17.43 14.65
N THR A 372 0.85 -16.93 14.94
CA THR A 372 -0.02 -17.44 16.00
C THR A 372 -1.20 -18.18 15.39
N TYR A 373 -1.44 -19.42 15.79
CA TYR A 373 -2.52 -20.23 15.23
C TYR A 373 -3.13 -21.21 16.23
N THR A 374 -4.38 -21.61 15.96
CA THR A 374 -5.04 -22.69 16.70
C THR A 374 -4.32 -24.02 16.48
N THR A 375 -4.09 -24.78 17.55
CA THR A 375 -3.35 -26.07 17.51
C THR A 375 -4.25 -27.29 17.46
N GLN A 376 -5.47 -27.17 18.00
CA GLN A 376 -6.47 -28.23 18.01
C GLN A 376 -7.83 -27.64 17.66
N ALA A 377 -8.52 -28.25 16.71
CA ALA A 377 -9.84 -27.79 16.24
C ALA A 377 -10.71 -28.98 15.85
N VAL A 378 -11.99 -28.73 15.54
CA VAL A 378 -12.91 -29.74 14.98
C VAL A 378 -13.41 -29.20 13.64
N ALA A 379 -13.72 -30.08 12.69
CA ALA A 379 -14.36 -29.64 11.45
C ALA A 379 -15.62 -28.81 11.76
N GLY A 380 -15.81 -27.68 11.07
CA GLY A 380 -16.90 -26.73 11.34
C GLY A 380 -16.63 -25.74 12.48
N SER A 381 -15.58 -25.90 13.28
CA SER A 381 -15.22 -24.94 14.33
C SER A 381 -14.44 -23.74 13.78
N ALA A 382 -14.38 -22.67 14.57
CA ALA A 382 -13.48 -21.56 14.30
C ALA A 382 -12.01 -21.98 14.43
N PHE A 383 -11.16 -21.42 13.57
CA PHE A 383 -9.71 -21.52 13.57
C PHE A 383 -9.13 -20.11 13.43
N THR A 384 -8.21 -19.73 14.32
CA THR A 384 -7.60 -18.40 14.30
C THR A 384 -6.19 -18.44 13.77
N PHE A 385 -5.78 -17.42 13.02
CA PHE A 385 -4.43 -17.23 12.50
C PHE A 385 -4.03 -15.75 12.51
N ALA A 386 -2.85 -15.42 12.99
CA ALA A 386 -2.21 -14.11 12.87
C ALA A 386 -0.72 -14.30 12.55
N ALA A 387 -0.07 -13.31 11.94
CA ALA A 387 1.36 -13.41 11.64
C ALA A 387 2.05 -12.05 11.55
N HIS A 388 3.34 -12.03 11.86
CA HIS A 388 4.22 -10.91 11.55
C HIS A 388 5.22 -11.35 10.49
N LEU A 389 5.36 -10.55 9.43
CA LEU A 389 6.29 -10.73 8.34
C LEU A 389 7.20 -9.49 8.21
N SER A 390 8.26 -9.65 7.44
CA SER A 390 9.07 -8.56 6.90
C SER A 390 9.14 -8.72 5.39
N ASN A 391 8.99 -7.65 4.64
CA ASN A 391 9.43 -7.61 3.25
C ASN A 391 10.85 -7.01 3.22
N ASP A 392 11.84 -7.86 3.03
CA ASP A 392 13.25 -7.47 2.95
C ASP A 392 13.65 -7.06 1.50
N GLY A 393 12.70 -6.97 0.56
CA GLY A 393 12.92 -6.57 -0.83
C GLY A 393 12.84 -5.06 -1.07
N TYR A 394 13.09 -4.63 -2.30
CA TYR A 394 12.98 -3.22 -2.72
C TYR A 394 11.54 -2.78 -3.02
N ALA A 395 10.64 -3.69 -3.40
CA ALA A 395 9.25 -3.39 -3.73
C ALA A 395 8.26 -4.35 -3.06
N GLY A 396 6.97 -4.01 -3.14
CA GLY A 396 5.87 -4.90 -2.77
C GLY A 396 5.54 -5.91 -3.87
N ILE A 397 4.60 -6.81 -3.59
CA ILE A 397 3.97 -7.62 -4.64
C ILE A 397 3.15 -6.69 -5.55
N ILE A 398 3.25 -6.86 -6.86
CA ILE A 398 2.59 -5.98 -7.84
C ILE A 398 1.20 -6.50 -8.22
N LYS A 399 1.08 -7.81 -8.51
CA LYS A 399 -0.20 -8.41 -8.88
C LYS A 399 -1.00 -8.87 -7.66
N PRO A 400 -2.35 -8.80 -7.71
CA PRO A 400 -3.16 -9.28 -6.60
C PRO A 400 -2.93 -10.79 -6.41
N ARG A 401 -2.91 -11.22 -5.14
CA ARG A 401 -2.69 -12.63 -4.79
C ARG A 401 -3.61 -13.06 -3.67
N PRO A 402 -4.39 -14.15 -3.85
CA PRO A 402 -5.14 -14.72 -2.75
C PRO A 402 -4.19 -15.34 -1.72
N VAL A 403 -4.58 -15.30 -0.45
CA VAL A 403 -3.85 -15.93 0.65
C VAL A 403 -4.70 -17.05 1.23
N PHE A 404 -4.11 -18.22 1.45
CA PHE A 404 -4.79 -19.38 2.04
C PHE A 404 -4.01 -19.94 3.22
N LEU A 405 -4.75 -20.44 4.21
CA LEU A 405 -4.27 -21.50 5.08
C LEU A 405 -4.53 -22.84 4.41
N VAL A 406 -3.50 -23.69 4.37
CA VAL A 406 -3.58 -25.02 3.79
C VAL A 406 -3.46 -26.05 4.89
N PHE A 407 -4.45 -26.95 4.97
CA PHE A 407 -4.41 -28.14 5.81
C PHE A 407 -4.16 -29.34 4.90
N ASP A 408 -2.99 -29.95 5.02
CA ASP A 408 -2.55 -31.06 4.16
C ASP A 408 -2.10 -32.24 5.04
N ASN A 409 -2.72 -33.41 4.88
CA ASN A 409 -2.31 -34.64 5.59
C ASN A 409 -1.66 -35.67 4.65
N GLY A 410 -1.29 -35.26 3.44
CA GLY A 410 -0.75 -36.13 2.38
C GLY A 410 -1.81 -36.89 1.58
N ALA A 411 -2.97 -37.19 2.17
CA ALA A 411 -4.11 -37.83 1.50
C ALA A 411 -5.15 -36.81 1.01
N SER A 412 -5.31 -35.70 1.72
CA SER A 412 -6.30 -34.65 1.47
C SER A 412 -5.69 -33.29 1.75
N ARG A 413 -6.06 -32.31 0.91
CA ARG A 413 -5.62 -30.92 1.00
C ARG A 413 -6.85 -30.01 1.02
N TYR A 414 -6.95 -29.17 2.04
CA TYR A 414 -8.00 -28.16 2.19
C TYR A 414 -7.36 -26.76 2.16
N ASN A 415 -7.79 -25.92 1.21
CA ASN A 415 -7.32 -24.54 1.09
C ASN A 415 -8.40 -23.59 1.62
N VAL A 416 -8.17 -23.00 2.79
CA VAL A 416 -9.09 -22.09 3.47
C VAL A 416 -8.64 -20.64 3.20
N PRO A 417 -9.43 -19.82 2.49
CA PRO A 417 -9.02 -18.47 2.14
C PRO A 417 -8.98 -17.55 3.36
N LEU A 418 -7.96 -16.69 3.42
CA LEU A 418 -7.87 -15.56 4.34
C LEU A 418 -8.37 -14.31 3.61
N THR A 419 -9.65 -14.00 3.76
CA THR A 419 -10.32 -12.90 3.04
C THR A 419 -9.94 -11.53 3.59
N GLY A 420 -9.87 -10.51 2.74
CA GLY A 420 -9.57 -9.13 3.16
C GLY A 420 -8.07 -8.82 3.30
N LEU A 421 -7.19 -9.78 3.03
CA LEU A 421 -5.76 -9.55 2.89
C LEU A 421 -5.42 -9.20 1.44
N ASP A 422 -4.60 -8.16 1.25
CA ASP A 422 -4.03 -7.79 -0.04
C ASP A 422 -2.50 -7.74 0.04
N PRO A 423 -1.78 -8.77 -0.43
CA PRO A 423 -0.32 -8.81 -0.38
C PRO A 423 0.38 -7.68 -1.12
N ARG A 424 -0.30 -6.93 -2.00
CA ARG A 424 0.28 -5.74 -2.64
C ARG A 424 0.59 -4.62 -1.64
N THR A 425 -0.08 -4.63 -0.49
CA THR A 425 0.17 -3.69 0.62
C THR A 425 1.37 -4.09 1.48
N TRP A 426 1.96 -5.27 1.25
CA TRP A 426 3.12 -5.75 2.00
C TRP A 426 4.41 -5.14 1.46
N ARG A 427 4.50 -3.82 1.58
CA ARG A 427 5.61 -2.97 1.14
C ARG A 427 6.91 -3.28 1.92
N PRO A 428 8.09 -2.84 1.45
CA PRO A 428 9.35 -3.03 2.17
C PRO A 428 9.25 -2.66 3.66
N GLY A 429 9.81 -3.50 4.53
CA GLY A 429 9.73 -3.35 5.98
C GLY A 429 8.71 -4.29 6.67
N ALA A 430 8.26 -3.89 7.86
CA ALA A 430 7.41 -4.74 8.70
C ALA A 430 5.98 -4.86 8.16
N VAL A 431 5.43 -6.07 8.23
CA VAL A 431 4.10 -6.41 7.74
C VAL A 431 3.35 -7.18 8.81
N THR A 432 2.15 -6.71 9.17
CA THR A 432 1.29 -7.39 10.14
C THR A 432 0.09 -8.00 9.43
N VAL A 433 -0.08 -9.31 9.55
CA VAL A 433 -1.32 -10.00 9.21
C VAL A 433 -2.20 -10.01 10.46
N PRO A 434 -3.27 -9.20 10.52
CA PRO A 434 -4.14 -9.15 11.68
C PRO A 434 -4.83 -10.50 11.90
N THR A 435 -5.29 -10.76 13.12
CA THR A 435 -5.98 -12.00 13.46
C THR A 435 -7.15 -12.26 12.52
N GLN A 436 -7.02 -13.35 11.77
CA GLN A 436 -8.04 -13.94 10.92
C GLN A 436 -8.75 -15.04 11.70
N THR A 437 -10.08 -15.04 11.64
CA THR A 437 -10.90 -16.14 12.16
C THR A 437 -11.64 -16.77 10.98
N VAL A 438 -11.37 -18.05 10.72
CA VAL A 438 -12.00 -18.81 9.64
C VAL A 438 -12.74 -20.02 10.21
N THR A 439 -13.80 -20.44 9.53
CA THR A 439 -14.49 -21.70 9.87
C THR A 439 -13.82 -22.84 9.10
N LEU A 440 -13.42 -23.90 9.80
CA LEU A 440 -12.85 -25.08 9.13
C LEU A 440 -13.92 -25.77 8.29
N PRO A 441 -13.61 -26.15 7.03
CA PRO A 441 -14.55 -26.89 6.19
C PRO A 441 -14.83 -28.27 6.77
N ALA A 442 -15.82 -28.97 6.20
CA ALA A 442 -15.96 -30.40 6.42
C ALA A 442 -14.66 -31.09 5.99
N MET A 443 -13.94 -31.65 6.96
CA MET A 443 -12.64 -32.27 6.75
C MET A 443 -12.50 -33.50 7.67
N THR A 444 -11.75 -34.48 7.20
CA THR A 444 -11.54 -35.72 7.95
C THR A 444 -10.76 -35.45 9.24
N ALA A 445 -11.10 -36.16 10.31
CA ALA A 445 -10.30 -36.15 11.52
C ALA A 445 -8.87 -36.63 11.24
N GLY A 446 -7.88 -36.03 11.89
CA GLY A 446 -6.49 -36.43 11.77
C GLY A 446 -5.52 -35.30 12.06
N THR A 447 -4.24 -35.59 11.85
CA THR A 447 -3.16 -34.61 11.95
C THR A 447 -2.86 -34.02 10.59
N TYR A 448 -2.73 -32.70 10.52
CA TYR A 448 -2.49 -31.93 9.32
C TYR A 448 -1.21 -31.10 9.46
N LYS A 449 -0.49 -31.03 8.35
CA LYS A 449 0.41 -29.91 8.07
C LYS A 449 -0.43 -28.66 7.84
N LEU A 450 -0.08 -27.59 8.53
CA LEU A 450 -0.57 -26.25 8.28
C LEU A 450 0.47 -25.48 7.46
N ALA A 451 0.03 -24.84 6.39
CA ALA A 451 0.90 -24.00 5.56
C ALA A 451 0.22 -22.68 5.17
N LEU A 452 1.02 -21.65 4.92
CA LEU A 452 0.60 -20.41 4.30
C LEU A 452 0.89 -20.46 2.80
N TRP A 453 -0.13 -20.19 1.99
CA TRP A 453 -0.05 -20.29 0.54
C TRP A 453 -0.51 -19.02 -0.15
N LEU A 454 0.37 -18.48 -1.02
CA LEU A 454 0.15 -17.26 -1.80
C LEU A 454 0.35 -17.56 -3.29
N PRO A 455 -0.58 -18.27 -3.93
CA PRO A 455 -0.45 -18.61 -5.34
C PRO A 455 -0.86 -17.46 -6.26
N ASP A 456 -0.78 -17.71 -7.55
CA ASP A 456 -1.34 -16.81 -8.57
C ASP A 456 -2.86 -16.62 -8.39
N GLN A 457 -3.33 -15.42 -8.73
CA GLN A 457 -4.75 -15.12 -8.78
C GLN A 457 -5.46 -15.96 -9.85
N ALA A 458 -4.84 -16.14 -11.02
CA ALA A 458 -5.36 -16.95 -12.10
C ALA A 458 -5.47 -18.41 -11.66
N THR A 459 -6.69 -18.93 -11.65
CA THR A 459 -6.98 -20.30 -11.18
C THR A 459 -6.24 -21.37 -11.98
N GLY A 460 -5.99 -21.13 -13.28
CA GLY A 460 -5.23 -22.02 -14.15
C GLY A 460 -3.73 -22.11 -13.82
N LEU A 461 -3.15 -21.08 -13.19
CA LEU A 461 -1.75 -21.07 -12.77
C LEU A 461 -1.56 -21.48 -11.31
N ARG A 462 -2.62 -21.39 -10.51
CA ARG A 462 -2.59 -21.54 -9.06
C ARG A 462 -1.92 -22.83 -8.59
N GLY A 463 -2.18 -23.94 -9.28
CA GLY A 463 -1.64 -25.26 -8.92
C GLY A 463 -0.15 -25.46 -9.24
N ASN A 464 0.49 -24.54 -9.97
CA ASN A 464 1.88 -24.64 -10.36
C ASN A 464 2.77 -23.87 -9.35
N PRO A 465 3.69 -24.56 -8.65
CA PRO A 465 4.58 -23.94 -7.65
C PRO A 465 5.42 -22.76 -8.19
N ALA A 466 5.73 -22.72 -9.49
CA ALA A 466 6.49 -21.62 -10.11
C ALA A 466 5.79 -20.26 -9.99
N TYR A 467 4.45 -20.25 -9.86
CA TYR A 467 3.65 -19.04 -9.70
C TYR A 467 3.23 -18.78 -8.25
N SER A 468 3.79 -19.50 -7.28
CA SER A 468 3.50 -19.32 -5.85
C SER A 468 4.64 -18.61 -5.14
N VAL A 469 4.31 -17.80 -4.14
CA VAL A 469 5.33 -17.08 -3.35
C VAL A 469 6.00 -17.99 -2.34
N ARG A 470 7.33 -18.11 -2.46
CA ARG A 470 8.23 -18.68 -1.45
C ARG A 470 8.65 -17.60 -0.45
N LEU A 471 8.57 -17.93 0.84
CA LEU A 471 9.09 -17.09 1.94
C LEU A 471 10.58 -17.37 2.19
N ALA A 472 11.30 -16.34 2.63
CA ALA A 472 12.71 -16.37 3.00
C ALA A 472 12.92 -16.97 4.40
N ASN A 473 12.50 -18.22 4.58
CA ASN A 473 12.61 -18.95 5.83
C ASN A 473 13.13 -20.37 5.61
N THR A 474 14.10 -20.77 6.44
CA THR A 474 14.71 -22.10 6.38
C THR A 474 13.69 -23.18 6.70
N GLY A 475 13.60 -24.21 5.85
CA GLY A 475 12.79 -25.40 6.09
C GLY A 475 11.26 -25.23 5.95
N THR A 476 10.78 -24.06 5.51
CA THR A 476 9.34 -23.81 5.35
C THR A 476 8.83 -24.15 3.94
N TRP A 477 9.64 -23.99 2.90
CA TRP A 477 9.17 -24.13 1.52
C TRP A 477 8.96 -25.59 1.10
N ASP A 478 7.76 -25.92 0.63
CA ASP A 478 7.45 -27.19 -0.03
C ASP A 478 7.46 -27.01 -1.56
N ALA A 479 8.58 -27.34 -2.20
CA ALA A 479 8.78 -27.08 -3.63
C ALA A 479 7.82 -27.85 -4.55
N ALA A 480 7.32 -29.01 -4.11
CA ALA A 480 6.39 -29.81 -4.91
C ALA A 480 4.96 -29.26 -4.84
N LYS A 481 4.58 -28.65 -3.70
CA LYS A 481 3.21 -28.18 -3.45
C LYS A 481 3.05 -26.67 -3.59
N GLY A 482 4.15 -25.91 -3.55
CA GLY A 482 4.18 -24.47 -3.72
C GLY A 482 3.69 -23.66 -2.52
N TYR A 483 3.76 -24.20 -1.30
CA TYR A 483 3.32 -23.52 -0.07
C TYR A 483 4.41 -23.45 1.00
N ASN A 484 4.23 -22.58 2.00
CA ASN A 484 5.16 -22.36 3.09
C ASN A 484 4.62 -23.02 4.37
N VAL A 485 5.21 -24.14 4.78
CA VAL A 485 4.85 -24.92 5.96
C VAL A 485 5.08 -24.11 7.24
N LEU A 486 4.03 -24.03 8.05
CA LEU A 486 4.02 -23.39 9.36
C LEU A 486 4.27 -24.41 10.47
N THR A 487 3.57 -25.54 10.42
CA THR A 487 3.72 -26.66 11.36
C THR A 487 3.20 -27.97 10.76
N ASN A 488 3.63 -29.10 11.31
CA ASN A 488 3.17 -30.45 10.93
C ASN A 488 2.16 -31.05 11.92
N ALA A 489 1.72 -30.28 12.93
CA ALA A 489 1.08 -30.83 14.12
C ALA A 489 -0.26 -30.16 14.46
N ILE A 490 -1.08 -29.83 13.44
CA ILE A 490 -2.46 -29.43 13.71
C ILE A 490 -3.33 -30.66 13.85
N THR A 491 -3.95 -30.84 15.01
CA THR A 491 -4.91 -31.93 15.22
C THR A 491 -6.31 -31.43 14.93
N VAL A 492 -6.97 -32.05 13.96
CA VAL A 492 -8.39 -31.85 13.71
C VAL A 492 -9.15 -33.07 14.21
N GLY A 493 -9.97 -32.89 15.23
CA GLY A 493 -10.77 -33.95 15.83
C GLY A 493 -11.90 -34.44 14.92
N SER A 494 -12.37 -35.66 15.17
CA SER A 494 -13.64 -36.13 14.61
C SER A 494 -14.79 -35.39 15.28
N CYS A 495 -15.79 -35.03 14.48
CA CYS A 495 -17.07 -34.62 15.01
C CYS A 495 -17.74 -35.84 15.66
N THR A 496 -17.59 -36.03 16.98
CA THR A 496 -18.04 -37.26 17.66
C THR A 496 -19.45 -37.18 18.26
N SER A 497 -20.08 -36.00 18.28
CA SER A 497 -21.48 -35.82 18.70
C SER A 497 -22.33 -35.18 17.60
N ASP A 498 -22.17 -33.88 17.39
CA ASP A 498 -22.86 -33.10 16.37
C ASP A 498 -22.05 -31.85 16.02
N CYS A 499 -21.89 -31.57 14.73
CA CYS A 499 -21.22 -30.38 14.18
C CYS A 499 -22.02 -29.77 13.04
N VAL A 500 -23.22 -30.29 12.79
CA VAL A 500 -24.17 -29.70 11.89
C VAL A 500 -25.00 -28.75 12.76
N PRO A 501 -24.95 -27.44 12.51
CA PRO A 501 -25.83 -26.53 13.22
C PRO A 501 -27.30 -26.82 12.85
N PRO A 502 -28.25 -26.62 13.79
CA PRO A 502 -29.67 -26.81 13.51
C PRO A 502 -30.15 -25.99 12.30
N SER A 503 -31.26 -26.40 11.69
CA SER A 503 -31.94 -25.58 10.68
C SER A 503 -32.40 -24.24 11.26
N ALA A 504 -32.41 -23.16 10.47
CA ALA A 504 -32.97 -21.89 10.91
C ALA A 504 -34.47 -22.01 11.28
N PRO A 505 -34.91 -21.46 12.43
CA PRO A 505 -36.33 -21.36 12.75
C PRO A 505 -37.08 -20.40 11.80
N THR A 506 -38.41 -20.49 11.72
CA THR A 506 -39.24 -19.46 11.09
C THR A 506 -40.03 -18.71 12.16
N LEU A 507 -39.76 -17.42 12.30
CA LEU A 507 -40.27 -16.56 13.38
C LEU A 507 -41.56 -15.84 12.98
N THR A 508 -42.47 -15.73 13.95
CA THR A 508 -43.73 -14.96 13.88
C THR A 508 -43.92 -14.16 15.17
N ALA A 509 -44.55 -12.98 15.07
CA ALA A 509 -44.94 -12.19 16.24
C ALA A 509 -46.41 -12.44 16.61
N GLY A 510 -46.68 -12.43 17.91
CA GLY A 510 -48.01 -12.50 18.52
C GLY A 510 -48.45 -11.14 19.09
N ALA A 511 -49.04 -11.14 20.29
CA ALA A 511 -49.56 -9.93 20.92
C ALA A 511 -48.44 -8.93 21.27
N VAL A 512 -48.72 -7.64 21.02
CA VAL A 512 -47.84 -6.52 21.37
C VAL A 512 -48.58 -5.58 22.32
N THR A 513 -47.95 -5.24 23.44
CA THR A 513 -48.47 -4.26 24.40
C THR A 513 -47.60 -3.00 24.41
N ALA A 514 -47.83 -2.07 25.34
CA ALA A 514 -46.97 -0.90 25.52
C ALA A 514 -45.57 -1.23 26.05
N THR A 515 -45.33 -2.43 26.58
CA THR A 515 -44.03 -2.83 27.16
C THR A 515 -43.66 -4.29 26.94
N SER A 516 -44.39 -5.03 26.09
CA SER A 516 -44.08 -6.45 25.84
C SER A 516 -44.45 -6.91 24.44
N VAL A 517 -43.71 -7.91 23.96
CA VAL A 517 -43.90 -8.57 22.66
C VAL A 517 -43.90 -10.09 22.89
N SER A 518 -44.96 -10.76 22.49
CA SER A 518 -44.99 -12.23 22.42
C SER A 518 -44.51 -12.72 21.05
N LEU A 519 -43.65 -13.73 21.05
CA LEU A 519 -43.04 -14.33 19.86
C LEU A 519 -43.26 -15.84 19.84
N SER A 520 -43.44 -16.41 18.65
CA SER A 520 -43.47 -17.85 18.42
C SER A 520 -42.77 -18.21 17.13
N TRP A 521 -42.18 -19.39 17.05
CA TRP A 521 -41.51 -19.88 15.85
C TRP A 521 -41.81 -21.34 15.58
N THR A 522 -41.61 -21.78 14.34
CA THR A 522 -41.57 -23.20 14.01
C THR A 522 -40.33 -23.83 14.63
N GLY A 523 -40.47 -25.03 15.22
CA GLY A 523 -39.33 -25.75 15.77
C GLY A 523 -38.27 -26.02 14.70
N ALA A 524 -37.00 -25.80 15.05
CA ALA A 524 -35.86 -26.18 14.21
C ALA A 524 -35.65 -27.70 14.28
N THR A 525 -35.12 -28.26 13.19
CA THR A 525 -34.70 -29.65 13.13
C THR A 525 -33.19 -29.73 13.11
N ASP A 526 -32.68 -30.81 13.67
CA ASP A 526 -31.26 -31.08 13.81
C ASP A 526 -31.05 -32.61 13.81
N ASN A 527 -29.86 -33.07 13.44
CA ASN A 527 -29.55 -34.50 13.34
C ASN A 527 -29.33 -35.17 14.70
N VAL A 528 -28.96 -34.44 15.76
CA VAL A 528 -28.89 -35.00 17.12
C VAL A 528 -29.95 -34.39 18.04
N GLY A 529 -30.32 -33.14 17.82
CA GLY A 529 -31.50 -32.53 18.41
C GLY A 529 -31.26 -31.10 18.90
N VAL A 530 -32.30 -30.29 18.77
CA VAL A 530 -32.32 -28.90 19.23
C VAL A 530 -32.57 -28.87 20.74
N THR A 531 -31.68 -28.24 21.49
CA THR A 531 -31.78 -28.09 22.95
C THR A 531 -32.32 -26.74 23.37
N GLY A 532 -32.31 -25.73 22.49
CA GLY A 532 -32.94 -24.45 22.76
C GLY A 532 -32.80 -23.42 21.66
N TYR A 533 -33.22 -22.20 21.97
CA TYR A 533 -33.28 -21.08 21.05
C TYR A 533 -32.79 -19.81 21.73
N GLN A 534 -32.06 -18.98 20.99
CA GLN A 534 -31.70 -17.63 21.39
C GLN A 534 -32.55 -16.62 20.63
N VAL A 535 -33.24 -15.77 21.39
CA VAL A 535 -34.06 -14.68 20.85
C VAL A 535 -33.25 -13.40 20.92
N ARG A 536 -33.14 -12.71 19.79
CA ARG A 536 -32.44 -11.42 19.68
C ARG A 536 -33.42 -10.31 19.32
N ARG A 537 -33.31 -9.16 19.99
CA ARG A 537 -33.96 -7.89 19.68
C ARG A 537 -32.88 -6.92 19.23
N ASP A 538 -33.02 -6.37 18.03
CA ASP A 538 -32.09 -5.41 17.43
C ASP A 538 -30.62 -5.90 17.46
N GLY A 539 -30.43 -7.22 17.25
CA GLY A 539 -29.14 -7.91 17.26
C GLY A 539 -28.65 -8.39 18.64
N VAL A 540 -29.30 -7.95 19.74
CA VAL A 540 -28.91 -8.28 21.12
C VAL A 540 -29.75 -9.42 21.67
N VAL A 541 -29.13 -10.42 22.33
CA VAL A 541 -29.86 -11.54 22.94
C VAL A 541 -30.70 -11.05 24.12
N VAL A 542 -32.02 -11.21 24.03
CA VAL A 542 -33.00 -10.84 25.08
C VAL A 542 -33.59 -12.05 25.80
N GLY A 543 -33.40 -13.26 25.27
CA GLY A 543 -33.88 -14.47 25.92
C GLY A 543 -33.21 -15.74 25.38
N THR A 544 -33.15 -16.76 26.22
CA THR A 544 -32.81 -18.14 25.82
C THR A 544 -33.88 -19.06 26.38
N VAL A 545 -34.51 -19.87 25.51
CA VAL A 545 -35.62 -20.76 25.88
C VAL A 545 -35.46 -22.13 25.25
N THR A 546 -36.05 -23.16 25.87
CA THR A 546 -36.08 -24.52 25.30
C THR A 546 -37.35 -24.79 24.48
N GLY A 547 -38.42 -24.02 24.70
CA GLY A 547 -39.66 -24.07 23.94
C GLY A 547 -39.65 -23.19 22.68
N THR A 548 -40.73 -23.21 21.92
CA THR A 548 -40.88 -22.48 20.65
C THR A 548 -41.64 -21.15 20.78
N THR A 549 -41.70 -20.60 22.00
CA THR A 549 -42.38 -19.35 22.33
C THR A 549 -41.58 -18.55 23.34
N PHE A 550 -41.63 -17.22 23.25
CA PHE A 550 -41.00 -16.32 24.20
C PHE A 550 -41.81 -15.02 24.33
N THR A 551 -41.93 -14.47 25.53
CA THR A 551 -42.50 -13.13 25.73
C THR A 551 -41.40 -12.21 26.24
N ASP A 552 -40.99 -11.28 25.39
CA ASP A 552 -40.06 -10.22 25.74
C ASP A 552 -40.82 -9.14 26.53
N SER A 553 -40.39 -8.85 27.75
CA SER A 553 -41.06 -7.93 28.69
C SER A 553 -40.14 -6.76 29.03
N GLY A 554 -40.70 -5.58 29.25
CA GLY A 554 -39.92 -4.35 29.39
C GLY A 554 -39.31 -3.90 28.08
N VAL A 555 -39.98 -4.18 26.96
CA VAL A 555 -39.57 -3.72 25.63
C VAL A 555 -39.72 -2.20 25.59
N PRO A 556 -38.65 -1.45 25.28
CA PRO A 556 -38.73 -0.02 25.06
C PRO A 556 -39.74 0.29 23.95
N ALA A 557 -40.12 1.54 23.86
CA ALA A 557 -41.05 1.93 22.83
C ALA A 557 -40.33 2.19 21.50
N GLY A 558 -41.03 1.92 20.39
CA GLY A 558 -40.45 2.03 19.06
C GLY A 558 -40.56 0.74 18.25
N SER A 559 -39.86 0.75 17.11
CA SER A 559 -39.83 -0.39 16.18
C SER A 559 -38.68 -1.32 16.54
N HIS A 560 -38.99 -2.57 16.83
CA HIS A 560 -38.01 -3.58 17.22
C HIS A 560 -37.99 -4.73 16.23
N ALA A 561 -36.78 -5.11 15.80
CA ALA A 561 -36.54 -6.24 14.92
C ALA A 561 -36.12 -7.46 15.73
N TYR A 562 -36.84 -8.56 15.56
CA TYR A 562 -36.56 -9.83 16.23
C TYR A 562 -36.05 -10.88 15.25
N THR A 563 -35.08 -11.67 15.72
CA THR A 563 -34.59 -12.89 15.07
C THR A 563 -34.37 -13.98 16.12
N VAL A 564 -34.48 -15.24 15.71
CA VAL A 564 -34.21 -16.40 16.58
C VAL A 564 -33.19 -17.32 15.92
N THR A 565 -32.21 -17.78 16.69
CA THR A 565 -31.31 -18.89 16.32
C THR A 565 -31.60 -20.12 17.18
N ALA A 566 -31.46 -21.30 16.61
CA ALA A 566 -31.56 -22.56 17.33
C ALA A 566 -30.17 -23.04 17.77
N ARG A 567 -30.12 -23.77 18.90
CA ARG A 567 -28.91 -24.40 19.45
C ARG A 567 -29.16 -25.87 19.71
N ASP A 568 -28.15 -26.70 19.46
CA ASP A 568 -28.16 -28.12 19.79
C ASP A 568 -27.41 -28.41 21.11
N ALA A 569 -27.32 -29.70 21.48
CA ALA A 569 -26.61 -30.14 22.68
C ALA A 569 -25.08 -30.00 22.58
N ALA A 570 -24.54 -29.91 21.36
CA ALA A 570 -23.13 -29.70 21.08
C ALA A 570 -22.73 -28.22 21.12
N GLY A 571 -23.71 -27.31 21.17
CA GLY A 571 -23.51 -25.86 21.22
C GLY A 571 -23.44 -25.20 19.84
N ASN A 572 -23.70 -25.94 18.75
CA ASN A 572 -23.79 -25.38 17.41
C ASN A 572 -25.00 -24.43 17.31
N GLU A 573 -24.86 -23.35 16.56
CA GLU A 573 -25.92 -22.33 16.40
C GLU A 573 -26.35 -22.25 14.93
N SER A 574 -27.66 -22.26 14.68
CA SER A 574 -28.21 -22.11 13.33
C SER A 574 -27.91 -20.74 12.73
N THR A 575 -28.08 -20.62 11.41
CA THR A 575 -28.34 -19.30 10.81
C THR A 575 -29.60 -18.68 11.43
N ALA A 576 -29.69 -17.35 11.46
CA ALA A 576 -30.83 -16.65 12.04
C ALA A 576 -32.11 -16.89 11.22
N SER A 577 -33.26 -16.87 11.91
CA SER A 577 -34.59 -16.86 11.28
C SER A 577 -34.79 -15.67 10.35
N ASN A 578 -35.94 -15.63 9.66
CA ASN A 578 -36.46 -14.37 9.11
C ASN A 578 -36.56 -13.30 10.21
N THR A 579 -36.41 -12.04 9.83
CA THR A 579 -36.61 -10.90 10.72
C THR A 579 -38.10 -10.57 10.83
N VAL A 580 -38.60 -10.40 12.05
CA VAL A 580 -39.95 -9.89 12.33
C VAL A 580 -39.85 -8.56 13.03
N THR A 581 -40.52 -7.54 12.48
CA THR A 581 -40.52 -6.19 13.04
C THR A 581 -41.86 -5.89 13.70
N VAL A 582 -41.85 -5.39 14.94
CA VAL A 582 -43.04 -5.01 15.71
C VAL A 582 -42.89 -3.61 16.30
N GLY A 583 -43.99 -2.89 16.45
CA GLY A 583 -44.02 -1.56 17.08
C GLY A 583 -44.62 -1.61 18.48
N VAL A 584 -43.85 -1.22 19.50
CA VAL A 584 -44.28 -1.13 20.91
C VAL A 584 -44.69 0.31 21.23
N GLY A 585 -45.90 0.49 21.79
CA GLY A 585 -46.50 1.81 22.06
C GLY A 585 -45.71 2.64 23.07
N CYS A 586 -45.69 3.96 22.89
CA CYS A 586 -44.58 4.81 23.30
C CYS A 586 -44.97 6.00 24.23
N THR A 587 -44.18 6.21 25.29
CA THR A 587 -44.37 7.25 26.33
C THR A 587 -43.85 8.63 25.91
N ASP A 588 -42.84 8.66 25.04
CA ASP A 588 -42.35 9.86 24.36
C ASP A 588 -41.87 9.48 22.97
N CYS A 589 -42.61 9.93 21.95
CA CYS A 589 -42.46 9.51 20.55
C CYS A 589 -42.22 10.68 19.62
N ALA A 590 -42.14 11.88 20.19
CA ALA A 590 -41.79 13.06 19.44
C ALA A 590 -40.27 13.01 19.27
N ALA A 591 -39.81 12.98 18.03
CA ALA A 591 -38.40 13.12 17.75
C ALA A 591 -37.96 14.55 18.08
N PRO A 592 -36.70 14.75 18.51
CA PRO A 592 -36.12 16.07 18.62
C PRO A 592 -36.27 16.88 17.32
N SER A 593 -36.21 18.20 17.43
CA SER A 593 -36.06 19.07 16.26
C SER A 593 -34.75 18.78 15.51
N THR A 594 -34.73 19.09 14.21
CA THR A 594 -33.53 18.95 13.38
C THR A 594 -32.44 19.94 13.81
N PRO A 595 -31.20 19.49 14.06
CA PRO A 595 -30.07 20.39 14.30
C PRO A 595 -29.89 21.40 13.16
N SER A 596 -29.65 22.66 13.50
CA SER A 596 -29.44 23.74 12.54
C SER A 596 -28.04 24.35 12.69
N GLY A 597 -27.62 25.19 11.76
CA GLY A 597 -26.35 25.91 11.85
C GLY A 597 -25.10 25.02 11.82
N LEU A 598 -25.16 23.86 11.13
CA LEU A 598 -23.99 23.00 10.94
C LEU A 598 -22.90 23.77 10.18
N ALA A 599 -21.72 23.92 10.78
CA ALA A 599 -20.60 24.69 10.25
C ALA A 599 -19.26 24.00 10.49
N VAL A 600 -18.29 24.29 9.61
CA VAL A 600 -16.88 23.91 9.80
C VAL A 600 -16.21 24.93 10.71
N THR A 601 -15.55 24.46 11.76
CA THR A 601 -14.80 25.31 12.70
C THR A 601 -13.28 25.19 12.56
N GLY A 602 -12.80 24.17 11.83
CA GLY A 602 -11.39 24.00 11.52
C GLY A 602 -11.14 22.79 10.61
N THR A 603 -10.03 22.81 9.88
CA THR A 603 -9.62 21.73 8.98
C THR A 603 -8.11 21.50 9.11
N THR A 604 -7.69 20.24 9.16
CA THR A 604 -6.29 19.81 8.95
C THR A 604 -6.23 18.89 7.74
N THR A 605 -5.04 18.39 7.42
CA THR A 605 -4.82 17.41 6.34
C THR A 605 -5.51 16.07 6.60
N THR A 606 -5.84 15.76 7.84
CA THR A 606 -6.44 14.48 8.25
C THR A 606 -7.64 14.65 9.19
N SER A 607 -8.16 15.87 9.36
CA SER A 607 -9.31 16.10 10.22
C SER A 607 -10.17 17.29 9.83
N ILE A 608 -11.45 17.23 10.19
CA ILE A 608 -12.44 18.32 10.03
C ILE A 608 -13.18 18.49 11.36
N SER A 609 -13.16 19.70 11.90
CA SER A 609 -13.90 20.09 13.10
C SER A 609 -15.22 20.76 12.71
N LEU A 610 -16.30 20.33 13.37
CA LEU A 610 -17.68 20.73 13.11
C LEU A 610 -18.31 21.30 14.38
N SER A 611 -19.24 22.23 14.20
CA SER A 611 -20.18 22.68 15.24
C SER A 611 -21.58 22.84 14.67
N TRP A 612 -22.58 22.81 15.55
CA TRP A 612 -23.99 23.06 15.19
C TRP A 612 -24.75 23.70 16.35
N THR A 613 -25.94 24.22 16.07
CA THR A 613 -26.88 24.73 17.08
C THR A 613 -27.64 23.56 17.73
N ALA A 614 -27.84 23.64 19.04
CA ALA A 614 -28.54 22.61 19.80
C ALA A 614 -29.99 22.42 19.32
N ALA A 615 -30.43 21.17 19.25
CA ALA A 615 -31.83 20.82 19.01
C ALA A 615 -32.65 20.89 20.31
N THR A 616 -33.95 21.12 20.19
CA THR A 616 -34.94 21.04 21.28
C THR A 616 -35.86 19.83 21.11
N ASP A 617 -36.44 19.38 22.22
CA ASP A 617 -37.35 18.25 22.31
C ASP A 617 -38.36 18.48 23.47
N ASN A 618 -39.51 17.79 23.49
CA ASN A 618 -40.53 17.93 24.53
C ASN A 618 -40.12 17.31 25.88
N VAL A 619 -39.20 16.34 25.90
CA VAL A 619 -38.62 15.77 27.13
C VAL A 619 -37.15 16.14 27.25
N GLY A 620 -36.38 16.04 26.17
CA GLY A 620 -35.00 16.56 26.12
C GLY A 620 -34.06 15.79 25.20
N VAL A 621 -33.11 16.52 24.61
CA VAL A 621 -32.07 15.95 23.74
C VAL A 621 -30.91 15.41 24.57
N THR A 622 -30.52 14.15 24.34
CA THR A 622 -29.42 13.48 25.05
C THR A 622 -28.13 13.35 24.24
N GLY A 623 -28.19 13.58 22.93
CA GLY A 623 -26.99 13.65 22.10
C GLY A 623 -27.28 13.79 20.61
N TYR A 624 -26.24 13.59 19.80
CA TYR A 624 -26.27 13.75 18.35
C TYR A 624 -25.63 12.57 17.63
N GLN A 625 -25.99 12.36 16.37
CA GLN A 625 -25.34 11.42 15.45
C GLN A 625 -24.76 12.23 14.30
N VAL A 626 -23.46 12.10 14.06
CA VAL A 626 -22.76 12.78 12.96
C VAL A 626 -22.51 11.79 11.85
N PHE A 627 -22.89 12.14 10.63
CA PHE A 627 -22.74 11.30 9.44
C PHE A 627 -21.78 11.97 8.45
N ARG A 628 -20.80 11.19 7.96
CA ARG A 628 -19.90 11.54 6.86
C ARG A 628 -20.27 10.69 5.65
N ASN A 629 -20.56 11.32 4.52
CA ASN A 629 -20.94 10.65 3.26
C ASN A 629 -22.07 9.61 3.44
N GLY A 630 -23.01 9.89 4.35
CA GLY A 630 -24.13 8.99 4.67
C GLY A 630 -23.83 7.91 5.73
N THR A 631 -22.57 7.73 6.16
CA THR A 631 -22.19 6.78 7.21
C THR A 631 -22.01 7.50 8.55
N GLN A 632 -22.58 6.95 9.64
CA GLN A 632 -22.40 7.52 10.98
C GLN A 632 -20.95 7.35 11.44
N VAL A 633 -20.29 8.46 11.76
CA VAL A 633 -18.89 8.48 12.22
C VAL A 633 -18.76 8.76 13.72
N ALA A 634 -19.77 9.37 14.34
CA ALA A 634 -19.75 9.64 15.78
C ALA A 634 -21.14 9.82 16.40
N SER A 635 -21.15 9.78 17.74
CA SER A 635 -22.36 9.98 18.56
C SER A 635 -22.16 10.91 19.77
N PRO A 636 -21.67 12.14 19.57
CA PRO A 636 -21.34 13.05 20.67
C PRO A 636 -22.58 13.44 21.49
N THR A 637 -22.36 13.82 22.75
CA THR A 637 -23.40 14.41 23.62
C THR A 637 -23.44 15.94 23.52
N GLY A 638 -22.33 16.56 23.11
CA GLY A 638 -22.22 18.01 22.85
C GLY A 638 -22.56 18.41 21.41
N THR A 639 -22.46 19.70 21.12
CA THR A 639 -22.80 20.31 19.82
C THR A 639 -21.59 20.57 18.92
N SER A 640 -20.54 19.77 19.08
CA SER A 640 -19.34 19.82 18.25
C SER A 640 -18.73 18.43 18.10
N TYR A 641 -17.97 18.24 17.04
CA TYR A 641 -17.25 17.00 16.77
C TYR A 641 -16.05 17.25 15.86
N THR A 642 -14.93 16.60 16.14
CA THR A 642 -13.77 16.57 15.25
C THR A 642 -13.65 15.18 14.67
N ASP A 643 -13.83 15.08 13.36
CA ASP A 643 -13.63 13.86 12.59
C ASP A 643 -12.15 13.76 12.20
N SER A 644 -11.46 12.72 12.65
CA SER A 644 -10.01 12.54 12.49
C SER A 644 -9.67 11.26 11.72
N GLY A 645 -8.44 11.19 11.19
CA GLY A 645 -8.00 10.06 10.36
C GLY A 645 -8.60 10.09 8.94
N LEU A 646 -8.96 11.27 8.46
CA LEU A 646 -9.45 11.49 7.10
C LEU A 646 -8.30 11.40 6.09
N ALA A 647 -8.62 10.90 4.91
CA ALA A 647 -7.77 11.10 3.74
C ALA A 647 -7.97 12.52 3.19
N SER A 648 -7.04 12.99 2.35
CA SER A 648 -7.24 14.26 1.66
C SER A 648 -8.47 14.18 0.75
N GLY A 649 -9.44 15.06 0.94
CA GLY A 649 -10.66 15.05 0.14
C GLY A 649 -11.77 15.92 0.67
N SER A 650 -12.86 15.96 -0.12
CA SER A 650 -14.10 16.63 0.27
C SER A 650 -15.09 15.61 0.82
N TYR A 651 -15.75 15.99 1.91
CA TYR A 651 -16.65 15.16 2.69
C TYR A 651 -17.97 15.90 2.93
N SER A 652 -19.09 15.20 2.81
CA SER A 652 -20.40 15.74 3.12
C SER A 652 -20.83 15.31 4.53
N TYR A 653 -21.13 16.27 5.39
CA TYR A 653 -21.56 16.06 6.77
C TYR A 653 -23.04 16.38 6.97
N THR A 654 -23.72 15.56 7.76
CA THR A 654 -25.04 15.85 8.31
C THR A 654 -25.09 15.45 9.78
N VAL A 655 -25.97 16.09 10.56
CA VAL A 655 -26.15 15.79 11.98
C VAL A 655 -27.63 15.54 12.29
N LYS A 656 -27.90 14.53 13.12
CA LYS A 656 -29.22 14.24 13.71
C LYS A 656 -29.15 14.37 15.23
N ALA A 657 -30.25 14.73 15.88
CA ALA A 657 -30.38 14.74 17.33
C ALA A 657 -31.09 13.48 17.82
N ARG A 658 -30.79 13.02 19.04
CA ARG A 658 -31.48 11.93 19.73
C ARG A 658 -31.90 12.34 21.14
N ASP A 659 -33.04 11.83 21.61
CA ASP A 659 -33.51 12.00 23.00
C ASP A 659 -33.18 10.78 23.88
N ALA A 660 -33.73 10.75 25.10
CA ALA A 660 -33.56 9.64 26.04
C ALA A 660 -34.42 8.41 25.71
N ALA A 661 -35.53 8.61 24.98
CA ALA A 661 -36.44 7.56 24.53
C ALA A 661 -35.94 6.84 23.27
N GLY A 662 -34.92 7.39 22.60
CA GLY A 662 -34.30 6.86 21.39
C GLY A 662 -34.88 7.42 20.10
N ASN A 663 -35.76 8.43 20.14
CA ASN A 663 -36.26 9.06 18.93
C ASN A 663 -35.15 9.90 18.28
N VAL A 664 -35.10 9.89 16.95
CA VAL A 664 -34.06 10.56 16.16
C VAL A 664 -34.68 11.55 15.19
N SER A 665 -34.14 12.77 15.15
CA SER A 665 -34.63 13.82 14.26
C SER A 665 -34.26 13.58 12.78
N ALA A 666 -34.90 14.35 11.88
CA ALA A 666 -34.43 14.44 10.50
C ALA A 666 -33.01 15.06 10.45
N ALA A 667 -32.23 14.68 9.44
CA ALA A 667 -30.87 15.18 9.25
C ALA A 667 -30.87 16.69 8.98
N SER A 668 -29.85 17.39 9.48
CA SER A 668 -29.54 18.77 9.08
C SER A 668 -29.36 18.88 7.56
N ALA A 669 -29.39 20.10 7.04
CA ALA A 669 -28.88 20.35 5.69
C ALA A 669 -27.42 19.83 5.57
N PRO A 670 -27.05 19.22 4.43
CA PRO A 670 -25.70 18.72 4.23
C PRO A 670 -24.71 19.88 4.16
N LEU A 671 -23.57 19.73 4.85
CA LEU A 671 -22.44 20.64 4.79
C LEU A 671 -21.28 19.93 4.09
N THR A 672 -20.80 20.49 2.99
CA THR A 672 -19.56 20.02 2.36
C THR A 672 -18.37 20.67 3.04
N ALA A 673 -17.39 19.87 3.46
CA ALA A 673 -16.16 20.30 4.09
C ALA A 673 -14.98 19.54 3.49
N THR A 674 -13.86 20.22 3.27
CA THR A 674 -12.67 19.64 2.63
C THR A 674 -11.52 19.68 3.62
N THR A 675 -10.77 18.58 3.76
CA THR A 675 -9.53 18.58 4.55
C THR A 675 -8.56 19.61 3.98
N ALA A 676 -7.72 20.20 4.84
CA ALA A 676 -6.68 21.10 4.38
C ALA A 676 -5.73 20.35 3.42
N THR A 677 -5.17 21.06 2.45
CA THR A 677 -4.15 20.49 1.57
C THR A 677 -2.89 20.15 2.37
N PRO A 678 -2.21 19.02 2.11
CA PRO A 678 -0.87 18.76 2.64
C PRO A 678 0.05 19.96 2.35
N PRO A 679 0.97 20.31 3.26
CA PRO A 679 2.06 21.21 2.90
C PRO A 679 2.79 20.66 1.67
N PRO A 680 3.37 21.52 0.82
CA PRO A 680 4.31 21.07 -0.20
C PRO A 680 5.43 20.24 0.43
N VAL A 681 5.96 19.25 -0.30
CA VAL A 681 7.17 18.51 0.07
C VAL A 681 8.25 19.52 0.47
N GLY A 682 8.96 19.28 1.59
CA GLY A 682 9.70 20.32 2.30
C GLY A 682 10.65 21.14 1.42
N LEU A 683 10.68 22.46 1.61
CA LEU A 683 11.61 23.36 0.92
C LEU A 683 13.00 23.17 1.51
N VAL A 684 13.86 22.44 0.80
CA VAL A 684 15.26 22.27 1.18
C VAL A 684 15.98 23.60 1.03
N LEU A 685 16.56 24.09 2.13
CA LEU A 685 17.42 25.26 2.11
C LEU A 685 18.84 24.84 1.70
N ASP A 686 19.39 23.83 2.36
CA ASP A 686 20.72 23.28 2.10
C ASP A 686 20.77 21.82 2.60
N ASP A 687 21.12 20.85 1.75
CA ASP A 687 21.35 19.44 2.15
C ASP A 687 22.80 18.98 1.97
N PHE A 688 23.68 19.87 1.51
CA PHE A 688 25.12 19.64 1.37
C PHE A 688 25.49 18.39 0.54
N ASP A 689 24.62 17.95 -0.37
CA ASP A 689 24.84 16.79 -1.25
C ASP A 689 25.97 17.00 -2.29
N GLY A 690 26.37 18.25 -2.51
CA GLY A 690 27.38 18.67 -3.48
C GLY A 690 26.82 19.47 -4.66
N THR A 691 25.52 19.74 -4.69
CA THR A 691 24.81 20.40 -5.78
C THR A 691 23.80 21.46 -5.30
N PRO A 692 24.22 22.72 -5.05
CA PRO A 692 25.52 23.29 -5.39
C PRO A 692 26.64 22.96 -4.39
N ALA A 693 27.87 22.83 -4.88
CA ALA A 693 29.00 22.48 -4.03
C ALA A 693 29.30 23.57 -2.98
N TYR A 694 29.13 23.25 -1.70
CA TYR A 694 29.55 24.10 -0.59
C TYR A 694 31.05 23.88 -0.25
N PRO A 695 31.85 24.93 0.04
CA PRO A 695 31.52 26.36 0.00
C PRO A 695 31.83 27.02 -1.36
N SER A 696 32.33 26.27 -2.35
CA SER A 696 32.94 26.85 -3.57
C SER A 696 31.94 27.51 -4.51
N ALA A 697 30.71 27.01 -4.59
CA ALA A 697 29.63 27.62 -5.35
C ALA A 697 29.02 28.84 -4.63
N ALA A 698 29.22 28.95 -3.32
CA ALA A 698 28.58 29.93 -2.43
C ALA A 698 27.05 30.03 -2.66
N LYS A 699 26.41 28.91 -3.02
CA LYS A 699 24.98 28.80 -3.27
C LYS A 699 24.38 27.60 -2.55
N ASN A 700 23.18 27.78 -2.02
CA ASN A 700 22.36 26.73 -1.43
C ASN A 700 21.36 26.18 -2.46
N ASP A 701 20.50 25.24 -2.05
CA ASP A 701 19.52 24.57 -2.94
C ASP A 701 18.42 25.49 -3.47
N LEU A 702 18.26 26.68 -2.86
CA LEU A 702 17.40 27.75 -3.39
C LEU A 702 18.12 28.62 -4.43
N GLY A 703 19.36 28.30 -4.78
CA GLY A 703 20.22 29.09 -5.64
C GLY A 703 20.65 30.43 -5.01
N ARG A 704 20.52 30.56 -3.69
CA ARG A 704 20.82 31.78 -2.92
C ARG A 704 22.14 31.66 -2.18
N TRP A 705 22.67 32.78 -1.70
CA TRP A 705 24.00 32.80 -1.08
C TRP A 705 24.05 31.92 0.18
N THR A 706 25.13 31.14 0.32
CA THR A 706 25.45 30.39 1.54
C THR A 706 26.95 30.43 1.79
N GLY A 707 27.37 30.39 3.05
CA GLY A 707 28.79 30.39 3.41
C GLY A 707 29.04 30.46 4.90
N GLY A 708 30.32 30.47 5.27
CA GLY A 708 30.72 30.60 6.65
C GLY A 708 32.12 31.15 6.83
N ASN A 709 32.49 31.50 8.06
CA ASN A 709 33.83 31.96 8.39
C ASN A 709 34.21 31.63 9.83
N CYS A 710 35.52 31.64 10.11
CA CYS A 710 36.15 31.39 11.40
C CYS A 710 35.97 30.00 12.01
N PHE A 711 35.58 29.01 11.20
CA PHE A 711 35.63 27.61 11.61
C PHE A 711 37.06 27.05 11.52
N GLY A 712 37.41 26.13 12.41
CA GLY A 712 38.73 25.47 12.44
C GLY A 712 38.98 24.51 11.26
N ASN A 713 37.96 24.24 10.45
CA ASN A 713 38.01 23.36 9.28
C ASN A 713 37.52 24.06 7.99
N GLY A 714 37.80 23.44 6.84
CA GLY A 714 37.33 23.91 5.53
C GLY A 714 37.79 25.31 5.14
N GLY A 715 39.02 25.68 5.54
CA GLY A 715 39.58 27.01 5.27
C GLY A 715 38.84 28.17 5.94
N GLY A 716 38.10 27.90 7.02
CA GLY A 716 37.27 28.88 7.71
C GLY A 716 35.77 28.73 7.47
N ASN A 717 35.35 28.05 6.39
CA ASN A 717 33.94 27.96 5.99
C ASN A 717 33.20 26.75 6.62
N GLY A 718 33.92 25.85 7.30
CA GLY A 718 33.40 24.50 7.57
C GLY A 718 33.65 23.57 6.38
N ALA A 719 33.62 22.26 6.62
CA ALA A 719 33.94 21.24 5.63
C ALA A 719 32.77 20.29 5.42
N VAL A 720 32.41 20.05 4.16
CA VAL A 720 31.43 19.03 3.79
C VAL A 720 32.13 17.70 3.56
N SER A 721 31.60 16.63 4.16
CA SER A 721 32.06 15.26 3.94
C SER A 721 30.89 14.30 4.09
N GLY A 722 30.66 13.47 3.07
CA GLY A 722 29.57 12.49 3.09
C GLY A 722 28.18 13.12 3.12
N GLY A 723 27.98 14.22 2.40
CA GLY A 723 26.68 14.91 2.31
C GLY A 723 26.31 15.75 3.52
N ALA A 724 27.26 16.07 4.42
CA ALA A 724 26.96 16.82 5.63
C ALA A 724 28.04 17.87 5.95
N LEU A 725 27.60 19.06 6.37
CA LEU A 725 28.46 20.17 6.76
C LEU A 725 28.93 20.03 8.21
N ALA A 726 30.24 19.83 8.40
CA ALA A 726 30.87 19.88 9.70
C ALA A 726 31.39 21.28 10.02
N LEU A 727 30.97 21.84 11.17
CA LEU A 727 31.40 23.14 11.67
C LEU A 727 32.22 22.94 12.95
N GLN A 728 33.55 23.09 12.87
CA GLN A 728 34.44 23.04 14.03
C GLN A 728 34.68 24.46 14.54
N TYR A 729 34.36 24.74 15.80
CA TYR A 729 34.42 26.10 16.36
C TYR A 729 35.12 26.12 17.72
N SER A 730 35.80 27.24 17.99
CA SER A 730 36.48 27.51 19.26
C SER A 730 36.24 28.96 19.66
N ASN A 731 35.04 29.23 20.18
CA ASN A 731 34.53 30.58 20.45
C ASN A 731 34.60 31.52 19.23
N CYS A 732 34.50 30.94 18.04
CA CYS A 732 34.58 31.64 16.76
C CYS A 732 33.85 30.81 15.72
N GLY A 733 33.02 31.44 14.89
CA GLY A 733 32.30 30.77 13.82
C GLY A 733 31.04 31.50 13.45
N TRP A 734 30.79 31.64 12.16
CA TRP A 734 29.53 32.15 11.63
C TRP A 734 29.19 31.40 10.35
N PHE A 735 27.97 30.90 10.24
CA PHE A 735 27.39 30.28 9.04
C PHE A 735 26.12 31.04 8.66
N GLY A 736 25.91 31.28 7.37
CA GLY A 736 24.73 31.96 6.87
C GLY A 736 24.26 31.33 5.56
N SER A 737 22.94 31.22 5.39
CA SER A 737 22.30 30.71 4.17
C SER A 737 21.01 31.51 3.88
N ASP A 738 20.97 32.17 2.73
CA ASP A 738 19.89 33.07 2.34
C ASP A 738 18.64 32.28 1.95
N VAL A 739 17.50 32.61 2.55
CA VAL A 739 16.21 31.98 2.20
C VAL A 739 15.54 32.78 1.08
N GLY A 740 15.41 34.10 1.28
CA GLY A 740 15.03 35.05 0.22
C GLY A 740 13.69 34.76 -0.49
N THR A 741 12.81 33.94 0.10
CA THR A 741 11.50 33.55 -0.42
C THR A 741 10.46 33.48 0.71
N ASP A 742 9.17 33.52 0.35
CA ASP A 742 8.07 33.34 1.30
C ASP A 742 7.99 31.85 1.72
N VAL A 743 7.99 31.60 3.03
CA VAL A 743 7.90 30.26 3.63
C VAL A 743 6.60 30.07 4.43
N SER A 744 5.57 30.86 4.16
CA SER A 744 4.28 30.82 4.88
C SER A 744 3.50 29.54 4.65
N ALA A 745 3.83 28.79 3.59
CA ALA A 745 3.30 27.45 3.34
C ALA A 745 3.83 26.39 4.33
N TYR A 746 4.92 26.69 5.04
CA TYR A 746 5.59 25.75 5.94
C TYR A 746 5.33 26.11 7.42
N THR A 747 5.37 25.09 8.26
CA THR A 747 5.10 25.19 9.70
C THR A 747 6.39 25.18 10.51
N TYR A 748 7.39 24.43 10.05
CA TYR A 748 8.63 24.16 10.76
C TYR A 748 9.85 24.62 9.97
N LEU A 749 10.86 25.10 10.69
CA LEU A 749 12.26 24.96 10.28
C LEU A 749 12.74 23.62 10.81
N VAL A 750 13.27 22.75 9.95
CA VAL A 750 13.84 21.46 10.34
C VAL A 750 15.33 21.50 10.09
N VAL A 751 16.11 21.34 11.16
CA VAL A 751 17.57 21.21 11.10
C VAL A 751 17.91 19.79 11.50
N ARG A 752 18.44 19.01 10.55
CA ARG A 752 18.94 17.67 10.83
C ARG A 752 20.41 17.78 11.23
N VAL A 753 20.70 17.55 12.50
CA VAL A 753 21.99 17.92 13.10
C VAL A 753 22.39 16.94 14.19
N LYS A 754 23.70 16.79 14.41
CA LYS A 754 24.30 16.12 15.57
C LYS A 754 25.43 16.94 16.16
N GLY A 755 25.70 16.72 17.43
CA GLY A 755 26.89 17.21 18.13
C GLY A 755 28.02 16.20 18.10
N ALA A 756 29.27 16.66 18.25
CA ALA A 756 30.42 15.77 18.37
C ALA A 756 30.47 15.04 19.72
N ALA A 757 30.05 15.71 20.80
CA ALA A 757 29.96 15.20 22.17
C ALA A 757 28.51 15.05 22.66
N GLY A 758 27.56 15.76 22.03
CA GLY A 758 26.20 15.93 22.55
C GLY A 758 26.15 17.03 23.61
N GLY A 759 25.10 17.85 23.60
CA GLY A 759 24.94 19.01 24.50
C GLY A 759 25.30 20.37 23.89
N GLU A 760 25.68 20.44 22.61
CA GLU A 760 26.17 21.66 21.96
C GLU A 760 25.09 22.69 21.59
N GLN A 761 23.80 22.42 21.86
CA GLN A 761 22.68 23.33 21.54
C GLN A 761 22.83 24.74 22.16
N SER A 762 23.63 24.90 23.21
CA SER A 762 23.85 26.18 23.87
C SER A 762 25.09 26.93 23.35
N HIS A 763 25.85 26.35 22.41
CA HIS A 763 27.09 26.94 21.90
C HIS A 763 26.87 27.98 20.80
N PHE A 764 25.67 28.03 20.22
CA PHE A 764 25.38 28.91 19.09
C PHE A 764 23.98 29.51 19.13
N ASN A 765 23.86 30.69 18.54
CA ASN A 765 22.58 31.29 18.24
C ASN A 765 22.14 30.91 16.84
N LEU A 766 20.86 30.68 16.65
CA LEU A 766 20.21 30.59 15.34
C LEU A 766 19.31 31.79 15.15
N SER A 767 19.43 32.44 13.99
CA SER A 767 18.65 33.62 13.61
C SER A 767 17.90 33.36 12.30
N LEU A 768 16.62 33.71 12.27
CA LEU A 768 15.77 33.61 11.08
C LEU A 768 14.53 34.50 11.25
N GLY A 769 14.07 35.15 10.18
CA GLY A 769 12.78 35.85 10.16
C GLY A 769 12.59 36.88 11.26
N GLY A 770 13.67 37.61 11.61
CA GLY A 770 13.67 38.65 12.64
C GLY A 770 13.82 38.14 14.07
N THR A 771 13.89 36.82 14.29
CA THR A 771 14.15 36.21 15.59
C THR A 771 15.58 35.73 15.68
N SER A 772 16.24 35.93 16.84
CA SER A 772 17.56 35.37 17.16
C SER A 772 17.56 34.87 18.60
N LYS A 773 17.90 33.60 18.79
CA LYS A 773 17.96 32.95 20.12
C LYS A 773 19.12 31.97 20.17
N VAL A 774 19.57 31.62 21.37
CA VAL A 774 20.39 30.41 21.57
C VAL A 774 19.60 29.22 21.04
N PHE A 775 20.24 28.29 20.34
CA PHE A 775 19.52 27.18 19.71
C PHE A 775 18.72 26.35 20.74
N ALA A 776 19.25 26.20 21.96
CA ALA A 776 18.56 25.60 23.10
C ALA A 776 17.27 26.31 23.55
N ASP A 777 17.09 27.60 23.24
CA ASP A 777 15.96 28.41 23.74
C ASP A 777 14.75 28.42 22.79
N TYR A 778 14.86 27.76 21.64
CA TYR A 778 13.69 27.54 20.78
C TYR A 778 12.72 26.56 21.45
N THR A 779 11.42 26.82 21.31
CA THR A 779 10.37 25.92 21.80
C THR A 779 10.00 24.94 20.70
N LEU A 780 9.93 23.65 21.04
CA LEU A 780 9.47 22.56 20.17
C LEU A 780 7.98 22.26 20.40
N ASP A 781 7.38 21.49 19.49
CA ASP A 781 6.04 20.95 19.71
C ASP A 781 5.96 20.15 21.01
N GLY A 782 4.88 20.34 21.76
CA GLY A 782 4.71 19.72 23.09
C GLY A 782 5.45 20.44 24.23
N GLY A 783 6.12 21.57 23.97
CA GLY A 783 6.67 22.46 25.01
C GLY A 783 8.10 22.14 25.46
N GLY A 784 8.84 21.33 24.69
CA GLY A 784 10.26 21.03 24.94
C GLY A 784 11.24 22.01 24.26
N HIS A 785 12.53 21.70 24.37
CA HIS A 785 13.63 22.51 23.82
C HIS A 785 14.64 21.64 23.04
N PRO A 786 15.34 22.17 22.02
CA PRO A 786 16.39 21.43 21.32
C PRO A 786 17.48 20.90 22.25
N VAL A 787 17.85 19.64 22.07
CA VAL A 787 18.98 18.99 22.75
C VAL A 787 19.75 18.20 21.72
N LEU A 788 21.02 18.52 21.48
CA LEU A 788 21.84 17.80 20.53
C LEU A 788 22.43 16.54 21.16
N THR A 789 22.36 15.43 20.45
CA THR A 789 23.03 14.17 20.78
C THR A 789 24.19 13.90 19.82
N THR A 790 24.92 12.80 20.03
CA THR A 790 25.96 12.33 19.11
C THR A 790 25.41 11.65 17.86
N ALA A 791 24.10 11.41 17.79
CA ALA A 791 23.40 10.89 16.63
C ALA A 791 22.65 12.00 15.89
N TYR A 792 22.41 11.83 14.59
CA TYR A 792 21.58 12.75 13.83
C TYR A 792 20.14 12.72 14.32
N GLN A 793 19.55 13.90 14.34
CA GLN A 793 18.19 14.12 14.80
C GLN A 793 17.60 15.30 14.03
N ASP A 794 16.31 15.20 13.77
CA ASP A 794 15.55 16.27 13.14
C ASP A 794 15.02 17.19 14.24
N ILE A 795 15.63 18.37 14.38
CA ILE A 795 15.12 19.40 15.27
C ILE A 795 14.09 20.23 14.52
N ARG A 796 12.80 19.98 14.83
CA ARG A 796 11.65 20.64 14.21
C ARG A 796 11.22 21.87 15.02
N ILE A 797 11.59 23.06 14.57
CA ILE A 797 11.29 24.34 15.23
C ILE A 797 10.03 24.95 14.61
N PRO A 798 8.90 25.03 15.33
CA PRO A 798 7.69 25.66 14.81
C PRO A 798 7.92 27.17 14.61
N LEU A 799 7.77 27.64 13.38
CA LEU A 799 8.14 29.00 12.98
C LEU A 799 7.33 30.06 13.75
N VAL A 800 5.99 29.96 13.69
CA VAL A 800 5.08 30.95 14.29
C VAL A 800 5.17 30.94 15.81
N ALA A 801 5.23 29.76 16.44
CA ALA A 801 5.31 29.64 17.90
C ALA A 801 6.58 30.28 18.47
N ASN A 802 7.64 30.36 17.66
CA ASN A 802 8.90 30.97 18.05
C ASN A 802 9.04 32.44 17.63
N GLY A 803 8.01 33.04 17.01
CA GLY A 803 8.03 34.43 16.56
C GLY A 803 8.80 34.66 15.24
N ILE A 804 9.09 33.59 14.48
CA ILE A 804 9.81 33.67 13.21
C ILE A 804 8.85 34.15 12.11
N SER A 805 9.20 35.26 11.45
CA SER A 805 8.46 35.75 10.28
C SER A 805 8.62 34.80 9.10
N ARG A 806 7.47 34.42 8.50
CA ARG A 806 7.43 33.49 7.36
C ARG A 806 7.32 34.17 6.00
N THR A 807 6.80 35.38 5.93
CA THR A 807 6.65 36.13 4.68
C THR A 807 7.93 36.85 4.27
N SER A 808 8.90 36.99 5.18
CA SER A 808 10.20 37.62 4.93
C SER A 808 11.28 37.03 5.85
N PRO A 809 11.63 35.74 5.68
CA PRO A 809 12.58 35.05 6.55
C PRO A 809 14.02 35.59 6.46
N ALA A 810 14.36 36.29 5.36
CA ALA A 810 15.68 36.81 5.06
C ALA A 810 16.76 35.71 5.00
N GLN A 811 17.71 35.70 5.93
CA GLN A 811 18.82 34.76 6.01
C GLN A 811 18.69 33.90 7.26
N LEU A 812 18.94 32.59 7.13
CA LEU A 812 19.23 31.73 8.26
C LEU A 812 20.69 31.92 8.65
N ALA A 813 20.96 32.34 9.90
CA ALA A 813 22.32 32.58 10.39
C ALA A 813 22.59 31.86 11.70
N MET A 814 23.73 31.16 11.79
CA MET A 814 24.24 30.52 12.99
C MET A 814 25.54 31.17 13.46
N GLY A 815 25.59 31.62 14.72
CA GLY A 815 26.76 32.30 15.30
C GLY A 815 27.32 31.59 16.53
N PHE A 816 28.63 31.33 16.57
CA PHE A 816 29.32 30.48 17.56
C PHE A 816 30.27 31.26 18.52
N TRP A 817 29.97 32.54 18.78
CA TRP A 817 30.83 33.48 19.53
C TRP A 817 30.53 33.56 21.04
N TYR A 818 29.97 32.49 21.62
CA TYR A 818 29.39 32.49 22.98
C TYR A 818 30.14 31.61 24.00
N GLY A 819 31.46 31.44 23.85
CA GLY A 819 32.35 30.83 24.84
C GLY A 819 32.52 29.30 24.74
N GLY A 820 31.88 28.64 23.77
CA GLY A 820 31.97 27.19 23.56
C GLY A 820 33.07 26.76 22.59
N THR A 821 33.67 25.59 22.81
CA THR A 821 34.54 24.89 21.85
C THR A 821 33.93 23.53 21.54
N GLY A 822 33.83 23.17 20.27
CA GLY A 822 33.21 21.91 19.86
C GLY A 822 33.03 21.81 18.36
N ALA A 823 32.20 20.84 17.95
CA ALA A 823 31.79 20.71 16.57
C ALA A 823 30.35 20.22 16.48
N ILE A 824 29.62 20.72 15.49
CA ILE A 824 28.34 20.16 15.06
C ILE A 824 28.45 19.68 13.62
N THR A 825 27.61 18.74 13.24
CA THR A 825 27.47 18.30 11.85
C THR A 825 26.01 18.43 11.43
N ILE A 826 25.77 19.17 10.36
CA ILE A 826 24.44 19.43 9.80
C ILE A 826 24.31 18.59 8.54
N ASP A 827 23.32 17.72 8.53
CA ASP A 827 22.95 16.89 7.37
C ASP A 827 22.12 17.74 6.40
N SER A 828 21.08 18.40 6.90
CA SER A 828 20.20 19.20 6.07
C SER A 828 19.48 20.29 6.84
N ILE A 829 19.06 21.33 6.13
CA ILE A 829 18.22 22.41 6.61
C ILE A 829 17.03 22.54 5.65
N SER A 830 15.80 22.47 6.16
CA SER A 830 14.60 22.56 5.32
C SER A 830 13.44 23.26 6.02
N PHE A 831 12.43 23.66 5.26
CA PHE A 831 11.13 24.11 5.76
C PHE A 831 10.07 23.04 5.49
N GLN A 832 9.27 22.66 6.50
CA GLN A 832 8.28 21.58 6.42
C GLN A 832 6.91 21.98 6.94
#